data_AF-A0A8C2TVR7-F1
#
_entry.id   AF-A0A8C2TVR7-F1
#
_cell.length_a   1.000
_cell.length_b   1.000
_cell.length_c   1.000
_cell.angle_alpha   90.00
_cell.angle_beta   90.00
_cell.angle_gamma   90.00
#
_symmetry.space_group_name_H-M   'P 1'
#
loop_
_entity.id
_entity.type
_entity.pdbx_description
1 polymer ?
#
loop_
_entity_poly.entity_id
_entity_poly.type
_entity_poly.pdbx_seq_one_letter_code
_entity_poly.pdbx_strand_id
1 'polypeptide(L)'
;VNCICCAGEENWVDSRTIYVGHREPPPGTEAYIPQRFPDNRIVSSKYTFWNFIPKNLFEQFRRIANFYFLIIFLVQLIIDTPTSPVTSGLPLLFVITVTAIKQGYEDWLRHKADNAMNQCPVHFIQHGKLVRKQSRKLRVGDIVMVKEDETFPCDLIFLSSSRGDGTCFVTTASLDGESSHKTHYAVQDTKAFHSEQEIDALHATIECEQPQPDLYKFVGRINVYHDRNEPTARPLGSENLLLRGATLKNTEKIFGVAIYTGMETKMALNYQSKSQKRSAVEKSMNVFLIVYLCILISKALINTVLKYVWQSEPFRDEPWYNQKTEPERKRNQFLQAFTDFLAFMVLFNYIIPVSMYVTVEMQKFLGSYFLTWDEEMFDEDTGEGPLVNTSDLNEELGQIEYVFTDKTGTLTENNMEFVECCIEGHVYIPHVICNGQILHDCTGIDMIDSSPGGSGKEREELFFRALCLCHTVQVKDDDSVDGLKKSQLSRRSRIYISSSPDEVALVEGIQRLGYTYLCLKDNYMEILNRENNREKFELLEVLSFDSVRRRMSVIVKSSTGDIFLFCKGADSSIFPRVKEGKIDQIRSRVERNAVEGLRTLCVAYKKLTAEEYSNAQKMLQNAKMALQDREKKLAEVYEKIETDFILLGATAVEDRLQEKAADTIEALQKAGIKVWVLTGDKMETAAATCYACKLFRRNTQILELTTKKIEEQSLHDVLFDLSKTVLRHSGSLTRDSFSGLSADMQDYGLIIDGAALSLIMKPRQDGSSGNYRELFLEICRNCSAVLCCRMAPLQKAQIVKLIKLSKEHPITLAIGDGANDVSMILEAHVGIGIIGKEGRQAARNSDYAIPKFKHLKKMLLVHGHFYYVRISELVQYFFYKNVCFIFPQFLYQFFCGFSQQPLYDTAYLTLYNISFTSLPILLYSLMEQHVSADTLKREPSLYRDVAKNALLRWRAFIYWTFLGVFDAVVFFFGAYFLFDNTIVTSNGQMFGNWTFGTLVFTVLVFTVTLKLALDTHYWTWINHFMIWGSLLFYIVFSLLWGGIIWPFLNYQRMYYVFMQMLSSGPAWLGIILLITVSLLPDVLKKVLCRQLWPTATERIQVTIFFRVIRNTGPAVLPGALQSTAPCADTWHHIKGRSCIQNMLSSAGSPWYLVVVQFKNFKWE
;
A
#
# COMPACT_ATOMS: atom_id res chain seq x y z
N VAL A 1 -32.43 5.69 -1.40
CA VAL A 1 -33.15 5.29 -2.63
C VAL A 1 -32.22 4.39 -3.43
N ASN A 2 -32.27 3.10 -3.15
CA ASN A 2 -31.60 2.06 -3.93
C ASN A 2 -32.58 1.58 -4.98
N CYS A 3 -32.40 2.01 -6.22
CA CYS A 3 -33.03 1.37 -7.37
C CYS A 3 -31.90 0.88 -8.29
N ILE A 4 -31.40 -0.33 -8.01
CA ILE A 4 -30.59 -1.12 -8.96
C ILE A 4 -31.41 -2.35 -9.44
N CYS A 5 -32.69 -2.46 -9.11
CA CYS A 5 -33.52 -3.62 -9.46
C CYS A 5 -34.61 -3.37 -10.53
N CYS A 6 -34.56 -2.27 -11.28
CA CYS A 6 -35.46 -2.07 -12.42
C CYS A 6 -34.73 -1.38 -13.59
N ALA A 7 -33.83 -2.09 -14.24
CA ALA A 7 -33.62 -1.93 -15.67
C ALA A 7 -34.13 -3.25 -16.27
N GLY A 8 -35.14 -3.16 -17.15
CA GLY A 8 -35.63 -4.33 -17.87
C GLY A 8 -34.48 -5.02 -18.61
N GLU A 9 -34.64 -6.32 -18.84
CA GLU A 9 -33.85 -7.07 -19.82
C GLU A 9 -34.07 -6.44 -21.21
N GLU A 10 -33.39 -5.33 -21.49
CA GLU A 10 -33.15 -4.89 -22.85
C GLU A 10 -32.12 -5.87 -23.42
N ASN A 11 -32.53 -6.62 -24.44
CA ASN A 11 -31.70 -7.52 -25.21
C ASN A 11 -30.37 -6.84 -25.56
N TRP A 12 -29.31 -7.17 -24.82
CA TRP A 12 -27.97 -6.75 -25.18
C TRP A 12 -27.65 -7.41 -26.52
N VAL A 13 -27.50 -6.60 -27.57
CA VAL A 13 -26.91 -7.07 -28.83
C VAL A 13 -25.47 -7.47 -28.50
N ASP A 14 -25.08 -8.70 -28.86
CA ASP A 14 -23.75 -9.26 -28.58
C ASP A 14 -22.57 -8.43 -29.15
N SER A 15 -22.85 -7.52 -30.08
CA SER A 15 -21.86 -6.69 -30.79
C SER A 15 -22.30 -5.23 -30.99
N ARG A 16 -21.32 -4.34 -31.18
CA ARG A 16 -21.52 -2.93 -31.51
C ARG A 16 -20.96 -2.60 -32.89
N THR A 17 -21.64 -1.69 -33.59
CA THR A 17 -21.27 -1.28 -34.96
C THR A 17 -20.95 0.20 -34.99
N ILE A 18 -19.82 0.56 -35.59
CA ILE A 18 -19.22 1.89 -35.58
C ILE A 18 -19.00 2.34 -37.02
N TYR A 19 -19.46 3.55 -37.35
CA TYR A 19 -19.30 4.14 -38.67
C TYR A 19 -18.11 5.10 -38.66
N VAL A 20 -17.09 4.82 -39.48
CA VAL A 20 -15.90 5.66 -39.56
C VAL A 20 -16.27 7.03 -40.16
N GLY A 21 -15.95 8.12 -39.45
CA GLY A 21 -16.24 9.48 -39.88
C GLY A 21 -17.73 9.86 -39.86
N HIS A 22 -18.59 9.10 -39.17
CA HIS A 22 -20.06 9.29 -39.11
C HIS A 22 -20.75 9.24 -40.48
N ARG A 23 -20.18 8.53 -41.45
CA ARG A 23 -20.76 8.38 -42.79
C ARG A 23 -21.83 7.29 -42.80
N GLU A 24 -22.96 7.56 -43.43
CA GLU A 24 -24.04 6.59 -43.59
C GLU A 24 -23.58 5.40 -44.47
N PRO A 25 -24.04 4.16 -44.19
CA PRO A 25 -23.71 3.01 -45.02
C PRO A 25 -24.32 3.12 -46.43
N PRO A 26 -23.74 2.46 -47.45
CA PRO A 26 -24.30 2.47 -48.80
C PRO A 26 -25.74 1.89 -48.82
N PRO A 27 -26.61 2.32 -49.76
CA PRO A 27 -27.95 1.78 -49.90
C PRO A 27 -27.90 0.29 -50.31
N GLY A 28 -28.23 -0.62 -49.38
CA GLY A 28 -28.19 -2.08 -49.57
C GLY A 28 -27.70 -2.89 -48.34
N THR A 29 -27.16 -2.22 -47.33
CA THR A 29 -26.71 -2.83 -46.06
C THR A 29 -27.83 -2.90 -45.01
N GLU A 30 -27.78 -3.86 -44.08
CA GLU A 30 -28.76 -4.04 -42.99
C GLU A 30 -29.03 -2.74 -42.20
N ALA A 31 -30.24 -2.63 -41.64
CA ALA A 31 -30.80 -1.42 -41.05
C ALA A 31 -29.82 -0.68 -40.11
N TYR A 32 -29.62 0.61 -40.35
CA TYR A 32 -28.90 1.51 -39.45
C TYR A 32 -29.60 1.55 -38.09
N ILE A 33 -29.02 0.89 -37.08
CA ILE A 33 -29.45 1.00 -35.69
C ILE A 33 -28.59 2.07 -35.01
N PRO A 34 -29.13 3.26 -34.70
CA PRO A 34 -28.38 4.28 -33.97
C PRO A 34 -28.13 3.83 -32.54
N GLN A 35 -26.94 3.25 -32.29
CA GLN A 35 -26.48 2.93 -30.94
C GLN A 35 -26.01 4.21 -30.24
N ARG A 36 -26.47 4.45 -29.01
CA ARG A 36 -26.02 5.58 -28.19
C ARG A 36 -24.76 5.18 -27.43
N PHE A 37 -23.65 5.83 -27.75
CA PHE A 37 -22.37 5.65 -27.06
C PHE A 37 -22.18 6.71 -25.95
N PRO A 38 -21.45 6.40 -24.88
CA PRO A 38 -21.12 7.36 -23.84
C PRO A 38 -20.11 8.41 -24.33
N ASP A 39 -20.18 9.60 -23.74
CA ASP A 39 -19.26 10.71 -24.03
C ASP A 39 -17.83 10.42 -23.51
N ASN A 40 -16.80 11.03 -24.10
CA ASN A 40 -15.40 10.77 -23.70
C ASN A 40 -14.97 11.51 -22.42
N ARG A 41 -15.87 11.63 -21.45
CA ARG A 41 -15.60 12.26 -20.16
C ARG A 41 -15.17 11.22 -19.14
N ILE A 42 -14.00 11.41 -18.54
CA ILE A 42 -13.56 10.67 -17.35
C ILE A 42 -14.19 11.31 -16.11
N VAL A 43 -14.75 10.47 -15.24
CA VAL A 43 -15.22 10.87 -13.91
C VAL A 43 -14.71 9.85 -12.90
N SER A 44 -13.64 10.18 -12.17
CA SER A 44 -13.09 9.38 -11.06
C SER A 44 -13.57 9.84 -9.68
N SER A 45 -14.15 11.04 -9.61
CA SER A 45 -14.76 11.59 -8.40
C SER A 45 -15.93 10.76 -7.88
N LYS A 46 -16.07 10.69 -6.55
CA LYS A 46 -17.15 9.98 -5.87
C LYS A 46 -18.40 10.83 -5.73
N TYR A 47 -18.23 12.14 -5.63
CA TYR A 47 -19.28 13.12 -5.40
C TYR A 47 -19.40 14.05 -6.61
N THR A 48 -20.62 14.47 -6.88
CA THR A 48 -20.95 15.61 -7.74
C THR A 48 -21.31 16.79 -6.84
N PHE A 49 -21.27 18.01 -7.39
CA PHE A 49 -21.65 19.21 -6.65
C PHE A 49 -23.02 19.10 -5.97
N TRP A 50 -24.00 18.48 -6.65
CA TRP A 50 -25.36 18.32 -6.14
C TRP A 50 -25.52 17.16 -5.15
N ASN A 51 -24.86 16.03 -5.40
CA ASN A 51 -25.03 14.85 -4.54
C ASN A 51 -24.06 14.82 -3.35
N PHE A 52 -23.12 15.78 -3.28
CA PHE A 52 -22.12 15.85 -2.22
C PHE A 52 -22.80 15.84 -0.85
N ILE A 53 -23.67 16.79 -0.55
CA ILE A 53 -24.29 16.89 0.78
C ILE A 53 -25.11 15.64 1.14
N PRO A 54 -26.09 15.17 0.32
CA PRO A 54 -26.90 14.02 0.69
C PRO A 54 -26.11 12.72 0.81
N LYS A 55 -25.16 12.47 -0.10
CA LYS A 55 -24.34 11.24 -0.10
C LYS A 55 -23.32 11.27 1.02
N ASN A 56 -22.66 12.41 1.25
CA ASN A 56 -21.68 12.60 2.31
C ASN A 56 -22.32 12.43 3.69
N LEU A 57 -23.47 13.08 3.95
CA LEU A 57 -24.19 12.92 5.21
C LEU A 57 -24.63 11.47 5.44
N PHE A 58 -25.14 10.80 4.40
CA PHE A 58 -25.51 9.38 4.50
C PHE A 58 -24.30 8.50 4.85
N GLU A 59 -23.15 8.72 4.21
CA GLU A 59 -21.92 7.99 4.50
C GLU A 59 -21.41 8.24 5.93
N GLN A 60 -21.52 9.49 6.42
CA GLN A 60 -21.14 9.84 7.79
C GLN A 60 -22.08 9.25 8.85
N PHE A 61 -23.39 9.29 8.64
CA PHE A 61 -24.37 8.72 9.58
C PHE A 61 -24.51 7.20 9.50
N ARG A 62 -23.93 6.54 8.49
CA ARG A 62 -23.75 5.08 8.50
C ARG A 62 -22.80 4.62 9.62
N ARG A 63 -21.99 5.52 10.20
CA ARG A 63 -21.13 5.22 11.35
C ARG A 63 -21.95 5.20 12.64
N ILE A 64 -21.73 4.16 13.45
CA ILE A 64 -22.51 3.88 14.68
C ILE A 64 -22.53 5.09 15.64
N ALA A 65 -21.38 5.71 15.87
CA ALA A 65 -21.28 6.84 16.80
C ALA A 65 -22.02 8.10 16.31
N ASN A 66 -21.87 8.47 15.04
CA ASN A 66 -22.58 9.62 14.47
C ASN A 66 -24.09 9.43 14.51
N PHE A 67 -24.56 8.20 14.22
CA PHE A 67 -25.96 7.85 14.34
C PHE A 67 -26.46 7.92 15.79
N TYR A 68 -25.68 7.44 16.76
CA TYR A 68 -25.99 7.56 18.19
C TYR A 68 -26.13 9.02 18.62
N PHE A 69 -25.20 9.91 18.25
CA PHE A 69 -25.31 11.33 18.60
C PHE A 69 -26.47 12.04 17.92
N LEU A 70 -26.84 11.62 16.70
CA LEU A 70 -28.06 12.11 16.05
C LEU A 70 -29.31 11.73 16.86
N ILE A 71 -29.40 10.49 17.35
CA ILE A 71 -30.51 10.05 18.21
C ILE A 71 -30.56 10.90 19.48
N ILE A 72 -29.44 11.09 20.17
CA ILE A 72 -29.38 11.89 21.40
C ILE A 72 -29.78 13.35 21.16
N PHE A 73 -29.36 13.93 20.03
CA PHE A 73 -29.77 15.28 19.64
C PHE A 73 -31.28 15.36 19.39
N LEU A 74 -31.86 14.38 18.68
CA LEU A 74 -33.32 14.33 18.47
C LEU A 74 -34.08 14.15 19.78
N VAL A 75 -33.59 13.33 20.70
CA VAL A 75 -34.18 13.15 22.04
C VAL A 75 -34.18 14.47 22.82
N GLN A 76 -33.09 15.25 22.77
CA GLN A 76 -33.01 16.57 23.41
C GLN A 76 -33.98 17.60 22.80
N LEU A 77 -34.37 17.46 21.52
CA LEU A 77 -35.33 18.35 20.87
C LEU A 77 -36.78 17.99 21.18
N ILE A 78 -37.07 16.70 21.42
CA ILE A 78 -38.43 16.19 21.65
C ILE A 78 -38.81 16.27 23.13
N ILE A 79 -37.84 16.10 24.03
CA ILE A 79 -38.06 15.96 25.46
C ILE A 79 -37.42 17.12 26.22
N ASP A 80 -38.11 17.59 27.27
CA ASP A 80 -37.55 18.50 28.27
C ASP A 80 -36.41 17.80 29.03
N THR A 81 -35.18 18.13 28.66
CA THR A 81 -33.95 17.52 29.19
C THR A 81 -33.17 18.53 30.04
N PRO A 82 -32.37 18.07 31.02
CA PRO A 82 -31.66 18.96 31.97
C PRO A 82 -30.58 19.83 31.32
N THR A 83 -30.14 19.47 30.11
CA THR A 83 -29.09 20.16 29.35
C THR A 83 -29.68 20.73 28.07
N SER A 84 -29.26 21.94 27.67
CA SER A 84 -29.70 22.57 26.43
C SER A 84 -29.35 21.72 25.19
N PRO A 85 -30.21 21.65 24.14
CA PRO A 85 -29.91 20.94 22.89
C PRO A 85 -28.62 21.39 22.20
N VAL A 86 -28.20 22.64 22.43
CA VAL A 86 -26.92 23.19 21.92
C VAL A 86 -25.73 22.35 22.37
N THR A 87 -25.83 21.75 23.57
CA THR A 87 -24.72 21.05 24.21
C THR A 87 -24.35 19.71 23.56
N SER A 88 -25.26 19.10 22.80
CA SER A 88 -24.98 17.91 21.97
C SER A 88 -24.94 18.23 20.47
N GLY A 89 -25.78 19.18 20.02
CA GLY A 89 -25.88 19.55 18.61
C GLY A 89 -24.64 20.25 18.06
N LEU A 90 -24.03 21.18 18.82
CA LEU A 90 -22.85 21.93 18.37
C LEU A 90 -21.62 21.02 18.16
N PRO A 91 -21.24 20.14 19.11
CA PRO A 91 -20.16 19.17 18.87
C PRO A 91 -20.40 18.28 17.65
N LEU A 92 -21.64 17.79 17.47
CA LEU A 92 -21.99 16.94 16.33
C LEU A 92 -21.86 17.69 15.01
N LEU A 93 -22.42 18.91 14.91
CA LEU A 93 -22.34 19.74 13.71
C LEU A 93 -20.88 20.04 13.37
N PHE A 94 -20.07 20.45 14.34
CA PHE A 94 -18.64 20.68 14.16
C PHE A 94 -17.94 19.45 13.58
N VAL A 95 -18.22 18.26 14.15
CA VAL A 95 -17.61 17.01 13.71
C VAL A 95 -17.98 16.66 12.27
N ILE A 96 -19.27 16.76 11.92
CA ILE A 96 -19.79 16.46 10.59
C ILE A 96 -19.21 17.44 9.56
N THR A 97 -19.13 18.72 9.90
CA THR A 97 -18.59 19.77 9.02
C THR A 97 -17.11 19.58 8.74
N VAL A 98 -16.28 19.32 9.76
CA VAL A 98 -14.83 19.09 9.56
C VAL A 98 -14.59 17.87 8.68
N THR A 99 -15.32 16.77 8.93
CA THR A 99 -15.24 15.54 8.12
C THR A 99 -15.67 15.79 6.68
N ALA A 100 -16.75 16.55 6.47
CA ALA A 100 -17.24 16.91 5.15
C ALA A 100 -16.22 17.76 4.39
N ILE A 101 -15.59 18.76 5.04
CA ILE A 101 -14.56 19.59 4.41
C ILE A 101 -13.37 18.74 3.95
N LYS A 102 -12.86 17.84 4.81
CA LYS A 102 -11.76 16.91 4.44
C LYS A 102 -12.14 16.10 3.19
N GLN A 103 -13.27 15.41 3.23
CA GLN A 103 -13.70 14.52 2.13
C GLN A 103 -14.02 15.31 0.86
N GLY A 104 -14.55 16.52 0.99
CA GLY A 104 -14.79 17.44 -0.13
C GLY A 104 -13.49 17.92 -0.77
N TYR A 105 -12.47 18.22 0.03
CA TYR A 105 -11.15 18.59 -0.47
C TYR A 105 -10.47 17.44 -1.22
N GLU A 106 -10.48 16.23 -0.65
CA GLU A 106 -9.92 15.03 -1.30
C GLU A 106 -10.62 14.72 -2.63
N ASP A 107 -11.96 14.86 -2.71
CA ASP A 107 -12.69 14.63 -3.95
C ASP A 107 -12.52 15.78 -4.95
N TRP A 108 -12.34 17.02 -4.48
CA TRP A 108 -12.01 18.16 -5.35
C TRP A 108 -10.66 17.98 -6.05
N LEU A 109 -9.65 17.40 -5.38
CA LEU A 109 -8.39 17.04 -6.03
C LEU A 109 -8.60 16.05 -7.18
N ARG A 110 -9.54 15.09 -7.04
CA ARG A 110 -9.93 14.19 -8.15
C ARG A 110 -10.61 14.94 -9.28
N HIS A 111 -11.54 15.85 -8.98
CA HIS A 111 -12.16 16.71 -10.00
C HIS A 111 -11.12 17.55 -10.76
N LYS A 112 -10.11 18.09 -10.07
CA LYS A 112 -9.02 18.84 -10.70
C LYS A 112 -8.22 17.96 -11.66
N ALA A 113 -7.87 16.74 -11.25
CA ALA A 113 -7.17 15.76 -12.09
C ALA A 113 -8.02 15.31 -13.29
N ASP A 114 -9.29 14.97 -13.08
CA ASP A 114 -10.24 14.60 -14.14
C ASP A 114 -10.40 15.74 -15.14
N ASN A 115 -10.51 16.99 -14.68
CA ASN A 115 -10.70 18.14 -15.55
C ASN A 115 -9.46 18.42 -16.40
N ALA A 116 -8.26 18.23 -15.84
CA ALA A 116 -7.02 18.33 -16.61
C ALA A 116 -7.00 17.32 -17.76
N MET A 117 -7.36 16.05 -17.50
CA MET A 117 -7.44 15.00 -18.52
C MET A 117 -8.54 15.27 -19.56
N ASN A 118 -9.72 15.70 -19.12
CA ASN A 118 -10.86 15.97 -20.01
C ASN A 118 -10.61 17.19 -20.92
N GLN A 119 -9.75 18.12 -20.52
CA GLN A 119 -9.37 19.32 -21.29
C GLN A 119 -8.14 19.11 -22.18
N CYS A 120 -7.45 17.97 -22.09
CA CYS A 120 -6.32 17.65 -22.94
C CYS A 120 -6.69 17.83 -24.43
N PRO A 121 -5.88 18.57 -25.21
CA PRO A 121 -6.18 18.81 -26.60
C PRO A 121 -5.87 17.57 -27.45
N VAL A 122 -6.78 17.23 -28.36
CA VAL A 122 -6.69 16.10 -29.30
C VAL A 122 -6.86 16.64 -30.72
N HIS A 123 -6.13 16.07 -31.68
CA HIS A 123 -6.24 16.41 -33.08
C HIS A 123 -7.31 15.54 -33.77
N PHE A 124 -8.35 16.18 -34.31
CA PHE A 124 -9.44 15.56 -35.05
C PHE A 124 -9.26 15.79 -36.54
N ILE A 125 -9.71 14.85 -37.37
CA ILE A 125 -9.89 15.07 -38.80
C ILE A 125 -11.35 15.36 -39.06
N GLN A 126 -11.64 16.52 -39.66
CA GLN A 126 -12.99 16.88 -40.10
C GLN A 126 -12.93 17.62 -41.42
N HIS A 127 -13.65 17.14 -42.43
CA HIS A 127 -13.72 17.76 -43.77
C HIS A 127 -12.33 17.95 -44.39
N GLY A 128 -11.50 16.90 -44.29
CA GLY A 128 -10.13 16.87 -44.81
C GLY A 128 -9.15 17.86 -44.16
N LYS A 129 -9.46 18.37 -42.95
CA LYS A 129 -8.59 19.28 -42.19
C LYS A 129 -8.37 18.83 -40.75
N LEU A 130 -7.17 19.06 -40.25
CA LEU A 130 -6.82 18.90 -38.84
C LEU A 130 -7.44 19.99 -37.95
N VAL A 131 -8.29 19.60 -37.01
CA VAL A 131 -8.91 20.50 -36.02
C VAL A 131 -8.55 20.07 -34.60
N ARG A 132 -8.01 20.98 -33.80
CA ARG A 132 -7.69 20.69 -32.40
C ARG A 132 -8.91 20.94 -31.52
N LYS A 133 -9.40 19.92 -30.81
CA LYS A 133 -10.51 20.03 -29.84
C LYS A 133 -10.13 19.38 -28.51
N GLN A 134 -10.97 19.58 -27.49
CA GLN A 134 -10.77 18.96 -26.18
C GLN A 134 -11.12 17.46 -26.23
N SER A 135 -10.39 16.63 -25.49
CA SER A 135 -10.58 15.17 -25.40
C SER A 135 -12.01 14.78 -25.06
N ARG A 136 -12.69 15.53 -24.18
CA ARG A 136 -14.09 15.28 -23.82
C ARG A 136 -15.09 15.41 -24.96
N LYS A 137 -14.74 16.05 -26.09
CA LYS A 137 -15.63 16.21 -27.25
C LYS A 137 -15.54 15.05 -28.24
N LEU A 138 -14.68 14.08 -27.95
CA LEU A 138 -14.42 12.93 -28.80
C LEU A 138 -15.58 11.94 -28.72
N ARG A 139 -16.09 11.52 -29.87
CA ARG A 139 -17.18 10.55 -30.00
C ARG A 139 -16.70 9.31 -30.74
N VAL A 140 -17.35 8.18 -30.46
CA VAL A 140 -17.14 6.93 -31.21
C VAL A 140 -17.33 7.18 -32.71
N GLY A 141 -16.40 6.70 -33.53
CA GLY A 141 -16.37 6.93 -34.98
C GLY A 141 -15.59 8.17 -35.43
N ASP A 142 -15.19 9.08 -34.53
CA ASP A 142 -14.32 10.19 -34.88
C ASP A 142 -12.91 9.68 -35.26
N ILE A 143 -12.32 10.28 -36.30
CA ILE A 143 -10.94 10.03 -36.71
C ILE A 143 -10.03 11.03 -35.99
N VAL A 144 -8.97 10.50 -35.36
CA VAL A 144 -7.98 11.28 -34.63
C VAL A 144 -6.58 11.05 -35.18
N MET A 145 -5.78 12.11 -35.11
CA MET A 145 -4.35 12.07 -35.36
C MET A 145 -3.63 12.16 -34.02
N VAL A 146 -2.61 11.34 -33.82
CA VAL A 146 -1.80 11.35 -32.59
C VAL A 146 -0.34 11.49 -32.98
N LYS A 147 0.37 12.41 -32.34
CA LYS A 147 1.79 12.67 -32.60
C LYS A 147 2.70 11.87 -31.67
N GLU A 148 3.97 11.81 -32.02
CA GLU A 148 5.00 11.22 -31.16
C GLU A 148 4.92 11.81 -29.73
N ASP A 149 5.11 10.96 -28.74
CA ASP A 149 5.05 11.27 -27.30
C ASP A 149 3.68 11.69 -26.75
N GLU A 150 2.61 11.71 -27.56
CA GLU A 150 1.25 11.95 -27.08
C GLU A 150 0.58 10.67 -26.54
N THR A 151 -0.24 10.83 -25.49
CA THR A 151 -1.08 9.77 -24.92
C THR A 151 -2.36 9.58 -25.73
N PHE A 152 -2.79 8.34 -25.93
CA PHE A 152 -4.07 8.07 -26.58
C PHE A 152 -5.27 8.54 -25.72
N PRO A 153 -6.20 9.33 -26.30
CA PRO A 153 -7.31 9.94 -25.55
C PRO A 153 -8.46 8.97 -25.24
N CYS A 154 -8.55 7.87 -25.99
CA CYS A 154 -9.55 6.82 -25.88
C CYS A 154 -9.00 5.55 -26.57
N ASP A 155 -9.79 4.47 -26.63
CA ASP A 155 -9.36 3.27 -27.35
C ASP A 155 -9.59 3.47 -28.86
N LEU A 156 -8.54 3.30 -29.66
CA LEU A 156 -8.51 3.57 -31.10
C LEU A 156 -8.18 2.31 -31.91
N ILE A 157 -8.74 2.20 -33.12
CA ILE A 157 -8.24 1.27 -34.13
C ILE A 157 -7.24 1.99 -35.03
N PHE A 158 -6.07 1.38 -35.20
CA PHE A 158 -4.96 1.93 -35.96
C PHE A 158 -5.17 1.78 -37.48
N LEU A 159 -5.31 2.92 -38.19
CA LEU A 159 -5.62 2.96 -39.62
C LEU A 159 -4.37 3.14 -40.49
N SER A 160 -3.53 4.12 -40.18
CA SER A 160 -2.30 4.36 -40.94
C SER A 160 -1.26 5.14 -40.14
N SER A 161 -0.01 5.09 -40.59
CA SER A 161 1.16 5.70 -39.94
C SER A 161 1.96 6.54 -40.93
N SER A 162 2.80 7.41 -40.38
CA SER A 162 3.89 8.08 -41.10
C SER A 162 4.93 7.10 -41.65
N ARG A 163 5.07 5.91 -41.06
CA ARG A 163 6.00 4.88 -41.52
C ARG A 163 5.42 4.11 -42.70
N GLY A 164 6.21 3.95 -43.77
CA GLY A 164 5.82 3.18 -44.97
C GLY A 164 5.60 1.68 -44.71
N ASP A 165 6.08 1.15 -43.58
CA ASP A 165 5.82 -0.22 -43.14
C ASP A 165 4.44 -0.42 -42.48
N GLY A 166 3.70 0.66 -42.19
CA GLY A 166 2.37 0.58 -41.57
C GLY A 166 2.41 0.14 -40.11
N THR A 167 3.53 0.36 -39.41
CA THR A 167 3.70 0.04 -38.00
C THR A 167 3.73 1.30 -37.13
N CYS A 168 3.44 1.14 -35.84
CA CYS A 168 3.75 2.13 -34.82
C CYS A 168 4.22 1.46 -33.53
N PHE A 169 4.94 2.23 -32.70
CA PHE A 169 5.41 1.76 -31.41
C PHE A 169 4.65 2.45 -30.28
N VAL A 170 4.21 1.67 -29.32
CA VAL A 170 3.42 2.12 -28.19
C VAL A 170 4.06 1.65 -26.89
N THR A 171 4.13 2.54 -25.90
CA THR A 171 4.42 2.14 -24.53
C THR A 171 3.12 2.05 -23.76
N THR A 172 2.92 0.92 -23.10
CA THR A 172 1.79 0.69 -22.21
C THR A 172 2.19 0.85 -20.74
N ALA A 173 3.32 1.50 -20.44
CA ALA A 173 3.79 1.77 -19.08
C ALA A 173 2.70 2.38 -18.17
N SER A 174 1.88 3.25 -18.74
CA SER A 174 0.75 3.89 -18.06
C SER A 174 -0.51 3.01 -17.96
N LEU A 175 -0.50 1.73 -18.36
CA LEU A 175 -1.66 0.80 -18.40
C LEU A 175 -1.36 -0.53 -17.73
N ASP A 176 -0.31 -1.22 -18.17
CA ASP A 176 0.13 -2.51 -17.63
C ASP A 176 1.48 -2.42 -16.89
N GLY A 177 2.16 -1.28 -17.00
CA GLY A 177 3.49 -1.15 -16.43
C GLY A 177 4.57 -1.80 -17.29
N GLU A 178 4.33 -2.06 -18.57
CA GLU A 178 5.42 -2.49 -19.45
C GLU A 178 6.05 -1.27 -20.13
N SER A 179 7.31 -0.97 -19.79
CA SER A 179 8.10 0.11 -20.42
C SER A 179 8.59 -0.25 -21.82
N SER A 180 8.52 -1.54 -22.18
CA SER A 180 8.83 -2.05 -23.51
C SER A 180 7.95 -1.41 -24.59
N HIS A 181 8.55 -1.12 -25.73
CA HIS A 181 7.80 -0.65 -26.89
C HIS A 181 7.14 -1.82 -27.61
N LYS A 182 5.80 -1.83 -27.65
CA LYS A 182 4.99 -2.79 -28.37
C LYS A 182 4.74 -2.30 -29.79
N THR A 183 4.88 -3.19 -30.76
CA THR A 183 4.59 -2.88 -32.16
C THR A 183 3.13 -3.17 -32.46
N HIS A 184 2.42 -2.17 -32.99
CA HIS A 184 1.06 -2.30 -33.49
C HIS A 184 1.04 -2.15 -35.01
N TYR A 185 0.07 -2.80 -35.66
CA TYR A 185 -0.04 -2.87 -37.12
C TYR A 185 -1.30 -2.19 -37.62
N ALA A 186 -1.15 -1.38 -38.66
CA ALA A 186 -2.25 -0.71 -39.30
C ALA A 186 -3.07 -1.68 -40.15
N VAL A 187 -4.34 -1.35 -40.41
CA VAL A 187 -5.18 -2.13 -41.33
C VAL A 187 -4.56 -2.11 -42.73
N GLN A 188 -4.45 -3.28 -43.37
CA GLN A 188 -3.68 -3.44 -44.61
C GLN A 188 -4.19 -2.54 -45.75
N ASP A 189 -5.51 -2.47 -45.93
CA ASP A 189 -6.13 -1.70 -47.02
C ASP A 189 -6.04 -0.18 -46.79
N THR A 190 -5.81 0.26 -45.55
CA THR A 190 -5.70 1.69 -45.18
C THR A 190 -4.26 2.16 -45.01
N LYS A 191 -3.28 1.25 -45.09
CA LYS A 191 -1.85 1.54 -44.91
C LYS A 191 -1.29 2.60 -45.86
N ALA A 192 -1.84 2.68 -47.08
CA ALA A 192 -1.40 3.62 -48.11
C ALA A 192 -1.84 5.07 -47.84
N PHE A 193 -2.75 5.30 -46.89
CA PHE A 193 -3.27 6.64 -46.62
C PHE A 193 -2.29 7.45 -45.77
N HIS A 194 -1.74 8.51 -46.36
CA HIS A 194 -0.77 9.39 -45.69
C HIS A 194 -1.27 10.82 -45.51
N SER A 195 -2.28 11.23 -46.28
CA SER A 195 -2.87 12.58 -46.22
C SER A 195 -4.17 12.62 -45.43
N GLU A 196 -4.46 13.77 -44.82
CA GLU A 196 -5.69 14.01 -44.04
C GLU A 196 -6.96 13.88 -44.90
N GLN A 197 -6.85 14.17 -46.20
CA GLN A 197 -7.96 14.14 -47.15
C GLN A 197 -8.31 12.70 -47.57
N GLU A 198 -7.29 11.87 -47.81
CA GLU A 198 -7.48 10.44 -48.13
C GLU A 198 -8.17 9.69 -46.99
N ILE A 199 -7.78 10.00 -45.75
CA ILE A 199 -8.32 9.36 -44.55
C ILE A 199 -9.73 9.83 -44.26
N ASP A 200 -10.02 11.12 -44.45
CA ASP A 200 -11.38 11.64 -44.33
C ASP A 200 -12.31 11.01 -45.39
N ALA A 201 -11.78 10.66 -46.58
CA ALA A 201 -12.51 10.01 -47.67
C ALA A 201 -12.82 8.52 -47.43
N LEU A 202 -12.22 7.88 -46.41
CA LEU A 202 -12.44 6.48 -46.08
C LEU A 202 -13.91 6.20 -45.76
N HIS A 203 -14.49 5.21 -46.44
CA HIS A 203 -15.82 4.68 -46.13
C HIS A 203 -15.67 3.27 -45.56
N ALA A 204 -15.89 3.13 -44.26
CA ALA A 204 -15.76 1.84 -43.58
C ALA A 204 -16.71 1.72 -42.38
N THR A 205 -17.11 0.48 -42.09
CA THR A 205 -17.84 0.10 -40.87
C THR A 205 -17.00 -0.85 -40.03
N ILE A 206 -16.99 -0.66 -38.71
CA ILE A 206 -16.27 -1.51 -37.76
C ILE A 206 -17.30 -2.18 -36.87
N GLU A 207 -17.23 -3.50 -36.76
CA GLU A 207 -18.01 -4.28 -35.82
C GLU A 207 -17.09 -4.90 -34.79
N CYS A 208 -17.40 -4.71 -33.51
CA CYS A 208 -16.60 -5.26 -32.42
C CYS A 208 -17.47 -5.72 -31.25
N GLU A 209 -16.87 -6.49 -30.35
CA GLU A 209 -17.48 -6.91 -29.09
C GLU A 209 -17.81 -5.72 -28.16
N GLN A 210 -18.70 -5.95 -27.20
CA GLN A 210 -18.92 -5.01 -26.10
C GLN A 210 -17.64 -4.84 -25.27
N PRO A 211 -17.41 -3.66 -24.67
CA PRO A 211 -16.16 -3.37 -23.98
C PRO A 211 -15.96 -4.30 -22.78
N GLN A 212 -14.81 -4.98 -22.74
CA GLN A 212 -14.39 -5.88 -21.68
C GLN A 212 -13.13 -5.37 -20.97
N PRO A 213 -12.93 -5.70 -19.68
CA PRO A 213 -11.77 -5.21 -18.92
C PRO A 213 -10.44 -5.87 -19.34
N ASP A 214 -10.45 -6.98 -20.07
CA ASP A 214 -9.20 -7.62 -20.52
C ASP A 214 -8.47 -6.74 -21.55
N LEU A 215 -7.28 -6.25 -21.19
CA LEU A 215 -6.46 -5.36 -22.02
C LEU A 215 -5.98 -6.04 -23.31
N TYR A 216 -5.71 -7.34 -23.28
CA TYR A 216 -5.01 -8.06 -24.36
C TYR A 216 -5.94 -8.76 -25.35
N LYS A 217 -7.21 -8.92 -25.01
CA LYS A 217 -8.22 -9.56 -25.87
C LYS A 217 -9.06 -8.52 -26.60
N PHE A 218 -9.03 -8.52 -27.92
CA PHE A 218 -9.94 -7.71 -28.74
C PHE A 218 -10.36 -8.50 -29.97
N VAL A 219 -11.67 -8.54 -30.22
CA VAL A 219 -12.23 -9.18 -31.40
C VAL A 219 -13.11 -8.20 -32.15
N GLY A 220 -12.79 -7.98 -33.43
CA GLY A 220 -13.61 -7.18 -34.32
C GLY A 220 -13.36 -7.47 -35.79
N ARG A 221 -14.09 -6.77 -36.65
CA ARG A 221 -13.89 -6.75 -38.10
C ARG A 221 -14.12 -5.34 -38.64
N ILE A 222 -13.39 -4.98 -39.69
CA ILE A 222 -13.61 -3.75 -40.46
C ILE A 222 -14.05 -4.11 -41.87
N ASN A 223 -15.13 -3.49 -42.33
CA ASN A 223 -15.63 -3.61 -43.70
C ASN A 223 -15.32 -2.31 -44.43
N VAL A 224 -14.40 -2.35 -45.39
CA VAL A 224 -14.03 -1.20 -46.22
C VAL A 224 -14.84 -1.23 -47.51
N TYR A 225 -15.51 -0.12 -47.84
CA TYR A 225 -16.32 0.02 -49.04
C TYR A 225 -15.52 0.76 -50.11
N HIS A 226 -15.29 0.11 -51.24
CA HIS A 226 -14.75 0.73 -52.44
C HIS A 226 -15.89 1.04 -53.41
N ASP A 227 -15.78 2.13 -54.18
CA ASP A 227 -16.78 2.56 -55.15
C ASP A 227 -17.12 1.40 -56.13
N ARG A 228 -18.27 0.73 -55.87
CA ARG A 228 -18.96 -0.31 -56.68
C ARG A 228 -18.64 -1.80 -56.43
N ASN A 229 -17.90 -2.20 -55.39
CA ASN A 229 -17.68 -3.62 -55.05
C ASN A 229 -18.30 -4.03 -53.70
N GLU A 230 -18.45 -5.34 -53.49
CA GLU A 230 -18.76 -5.94 -52.18
C GLU A 230 -17.77 -5.45 -51.10
N PRO A 231 -18.24 -5.23 -49.86
CA PRO A 231 -17.39 -4.78 -48.77
C PRO A 231 -16.23 -5.74 -48.53
N THR A 232 -15.01 -5.22 -48.49
CA THR A 232 -13.83 -6.03 -48.14
C THR A 232 -13.74 -6.12 -46.62
N ALA A 233 -14.07 -7.28 -46.07
CA ALA A 233 -14.00 -7.54 -44.64
C ALA A 233 -12.59 -7.96 -44.22
N ARG A 234 -12.02 -7.27 -43.22
CA ARG A 234 -10.75 -7.63 -42.59
C ARG A 234 -10.94 -7.89 -41.10
N PRO A 235 -10.31 -8.94 -40.53
CA PRO A 235 -10.33 -9.17 -39.11
C PRO A 235 -9.52 -8.09 -38.38
N LEU A 236 -9.97 -7.71 -37.19
CA LEU A 236 -9.25 -6.85 -36.26
C LEU A 236 -8.93 -7.66 -35.00
N GLY A 237 -7.68 -7.55 -34.55
CA GLY A 237 -7.20 -8.13 -33.29
C GLY A 237 -6.63 -7.08 -32.34
N SER A 238 -6.07 -7.54 -31.22
CA SER A 238 -5.38 -6.67 -30.25
C SER A 238 -4.17 -5.93 -30.84
N GLU A 239 -3.54 -6.50 -31.88
CA GLU A 239 -2.46 -5.88 -32.65
C GLU A 239 -2.86 -4.58 -33.37
N ASN A 240 -4.16 -4.36 -33.61
CA ASN A 240 -4.69 -3.16 -34.25
C ASN A 240 -5.26 -2.14 -33.24
N LEU A 241 -5.42 -2.54 -31.98
CA LEU A 241 -6.05 -1.74 -30.92
C LEU A 241 -5.00 -0.91 -30.18
N LEU A 242 -5.23 0.39 -30.09
CA LEU A 242 -4.42 1.34 -29.32
C LEU A 242 -5.22 1.79 -28.10
N LEU A 243 -4.70 1.51 -26.91
CA LEU A 243 -5.43 1.66 -25.65
C LEU A 243 -5.29 3.08 -25.09
N ARG A 244 -6.36 3.60 -24.49
CA ARG A 244 -6.34 4.86 -23.75
C ARG A 244 -5.23 4.85 -22.70
N GLY A 245 -4.46 5.93 -22.64
CA GLY A 245 -3.38 6.09 -21.66
C GLY A 245 -2.05 5.49 -22.09
N ALA A 246 -2.02 4.64 -23.13
CA ALA A 246 -0.76 4.28 -23.77
C ALA A 246 -0.18 5.48 -24.53
N THR A 247 1.13 5.52 -24.68
CA THR A 247 1.86 6.63 -25.32
C THR A 247 2.49 6.19 -26.63
N LEU A 248 2.35 7.01 -27.67
CA LEU A 248 3.00 6.78 -28.96
C LEU A 248 4.50 7.09 -28.83
N LYS A 249 5.37 6.21 -29.35
CA LYS A 249 6.82 6.40 -29.39
C LYS A 249 7.39 6.08 -30.76
N ASN A 250 8.54 6.69 -31.08
CA ASN A 250 9.35 6.37 -32.25
C ASN A 250 8.55 6.35 -33.57
N THR A 251 7.48 7.15 -33.63
CA THR A 251 6.53 7.24 -34.73
C THR A 251 6.00 8.67 -34.76
N GLU A 252 6.33 9.44 -35.79
CA GLU A 252 6.05 10.88 -35.86
C GLU A 252 4.56 11.20 -35.72
N LYS A 253 3.72 10.46 -36.46
CA LYS A 253 2.27 10.56 -36.41
C LYS A 253 1.58 9.25 -36.82
N ILE A 254 0.39 9.06 -36.28
CA ILE A 254 -0.54 8.01 -36.68
C ILE A 254 -1.96 8.57 -36.85
N PHE A 255 -2.79 7.82 -37.56
CA PHE A 255 -4.22 8.04 -37.67
C PHE A 255 -4.98 6.83 -37.13
N GLY A 256 -6.01 7.10 -36.34
CA GLY A 256 -6.86 6.06 -35.76
C GLY A 256 -8.30 6.51 -35.59
N VAL A 257 -9.20 5.54 -35.45
CA VAL A 257 -10.64 5.78 -35.26
C VAL A 257 -11.07 5.35 -33.86
N ALA A 258 -11.87 6.20 -33.21
CA ALA A 258 -12.35 5.96 -31.84
C ALA A 258 -13.40 4.85 -31.76
N ILE A 259 -13.17 3.86 -30.89
CA ILE A 259 -14.09 2.73 -30.70
C ILE A 259 -14.75 2.67 -29.32
N TYR A 260 -14.00 2.91 -28.26
CA TYR A 260 -14.51 2.98 -26.89
C TYR A 260 -14.13 4.33 -26.32
N THR A 261 -15.11 5.02 -25.74
CA THR A 261 -14.95 6.39 -25.21
C THR A 261 -15.33 6.45 -23.73
N GLY A 262 -14.73 7.38 -23.00
CA GLY A 262 -15.10 7.67 -21.62
C GLY A 262 -14.91 6.48 -20.69
N MET A 263 -15.96 6.13 -19.96
CA MET A 263 -15.98 5.05 -18.98
C MET A 263 -16.05 3.63 -19.59
N GLU A 264 -16.26 3.51 -20.90
CA GLU A 264 -16.22 2.23 -21.62
C GLU A 264 -14.81 1.83 -22.08
N THR A 265 -13.84 2.76 -22.02
CA THR A 265 -12.45 2.41 -22.34
C THR A 265 -11.94 1.32 -21.42
N LYS A 266 -11.12 0.40 -21.95
CA LYS A 266 -10.62 -0.72 -21.15
C LYS A 266 -9.87 -0.28 -19.90
N MET A 267 -9.14 0.84 -19.99
CA MET A 267 -8.49 1.48 -18.84
C MET A 267 -9.50 1.90 -17.76
N ALA A 268 -10.63 2.49 -18.15
CA ALA A 268 -11.66 2.96 -17.21
C ALA A 268 -12.44 1.80 -16.58
N LEU A 269 -12.68 0.71 -17.31
CA LEU A 269 -13.28 -0.51 -16.76
C LEU A 269 -12.41 -1.17 -15.68
N ASN A 270 -11.09 -1.06 -15.81
CA ASN A 270 -10.14 -1.51 -14.79
C ASN A 270 -9.98 -0.53 -13.62
N TYR A 271 -10.59 0.66 -13.69
CA TYR A 271 -10.58 1.65 -12.61
C TYR A 271 -11.53 1.26 -11.46
N GLN A 272 -11.81 -0.03 -11.24
CA GLN A 272 -12.81 -0.50 -10.28
C GLN A 272 -12.68 0.27 -8.96
N SER A 273 -13.81 0.85 -8.54
CA SER A 273 -13.91 1.68 -7.35
C SER A 273 -13.20 0.99 -6.18
N LYS A 274 -12.09 1.57 -5.71
CA LYS A 274 -11.32 1.04 -4.58
C LYS A 274 -12.28 0.70 -3.44
N SER A 275 -12.33 -0.57 -3.04
CA SER A 275 -13.06 -0.97 -1.84
C SER A 275 -12.48 -0.21 -0.65
N GLN A 276 -13.34 0.40 0.17
CA GLN A 276 -12.87 1.11 1.37
C GLN A 276 -12.29 0.09 2.35
N LYS A 277 -10.96 0.08 2.46
CA LYS A 277 -10.23 -0.67 3.48
C LYS A 277 -10.46 0.00 4.85
N ARG A 278 -10.60 -0.81 5.91
CA ARG A 278 -10.80 -0.35 7.29
C ARG A 278 -9.72 -0.92 8.18
N SER A 279 -9.19 -0.10 9.09
CA SER A 279 -8.09 -0.51 9.98
C SER A 279 -8.55 -1.42 11.12
N ALA A 280 -7.63 -2.20 11.66
CA ALA A 280 -7.86 -3.04 12.84
C ALA A 280 -8.14 -2.20 14.10
N VAL A 281 -7.53 -1.01 14.19
CA VAL A 281 -7.75 -0.06 15.29
C VAL A 281 -9.18 0.46 15.28
N GLU A 282 -9.73 0.82 14.11
CA GLU A 282 -11.12 1.27 13.99
C GLU A 282 -12.12 0.18 14.41
N LYS A 283 -11.87 -1.08 14.03
CA LYS A 283 -12.69 -2.22 14.49
C LYS A 283 -12.68 -2.35 16.01
N SER A 284 -11.51 -2.25 16.63
CA SER A 284 -11.36 -2.33 18.09
C SER A 284 -12.05 -1.17 18.81
N MET A 285 -11.92 0.05 18.28
CA MET A 285 -12.61 1.24 18.78
C MET A 285 -14.14 1.08 18.75
N ASN A 286 -14.69 0.54 17.67
CA ASN A 286 -16.13 0.26 17.56
C ASN A 286 -16.60 -0.76 18.62
N VAL A 287 -15.78 -1.77 18.95
CA VAL A 287 -16.07 -2.71 20.04
C VAL A 287 -16.09 -2.01 21.39
N PHE A 288 -15.11 -1.13 21.68
CA PHE A 288 -15.09 -0.35 22.93
C PHE A 288 -16.29 0.59 23.06
N LEU A 289 -16.75 1.18 21.95
CA LEU A 289 -17.94 2.04 21.95
C LEU A 289 -19.21 1.28 22.31
N ILE A 290 -19.35 0.03 21.85
CA ILE A 290 -20.48 -0.84 22.25
C ILE A 290 -20.43 -1.09 23.78
N VAL A 291 -19.24 -1.35 24.34
CA VAL A 291 -19.09 -1.52 25.80
C VAL A 291 -19.51 -0.25 26.55
N TYR A 292 -19.07 0.93 26.10
CA TYR A 292 -19.48 2.19 26.73
C TYR A 292 -20.97 2.51 26.56
N LEU A 293 -21.58 2.11 25.46
CA LEU A 293 -23.03 2.19 25.28
C LEU A 293 -23.76 1.31 26.31
N CYS A 294 -23.28 0.09 26.57
CA CYS A 294 -23.82 -0.76 27.63
C CYS A 294 -23.62 -0.13 29.02
N ILE A 295 -22.44 0.44 29.31
CA ILE A 295 -22.17 1.15 30.58
C ILE A 295 -23.12 2.35 30.73
N LEU A 296 -23.33 3.12 29.66
CA LEU A 296 -24.24 4.26 29.65
C LEU A 296 -25.68 3.84 30.00
N ILE A 297 -26.21 2.84 29.30
CA ILE A 297 -27.55 2.32 29.53
C ILE A 297 -27.68 1.81 30.98
N SER A 298 -26.65 1.12 31.48
CA SER A 298 -26.65 0.63 32.87
C SER A 298 -26.70 1.75 33.89
N LYS A 299 -25.93 2.84 33.71
CA LYS A 299 -25.94 4.01 34.60
C LYS A 299 -27.29 4.72 34.59
N ALA A 300 -27.87 4.91 33.40
CA ALA A 300 -29.20 5.51 33.27
C ALA A 300 -30.26 4.65 33.96
N LEU A 301 -30.24 3.33 33.73
CA LEU A 301 -31.18 2.40 34.34
C LEU A 301 -31.06 2.37 35.87
N ILE A 302 -29.83 2.28 36.41
CA ILE A 302 -29.58 2.28 37.86
C ILE A 302 -30.14 3.57 38.49
N ASN A 303 -29.88 4.73 37.90
CA ASN A 303 -30.37 5.99 38.45
C ASN A 303 -31.88 6.16 38.31
N THR A 304 -32.50 5.68 37.23
CA THR A 304 -33.96 5.66 37.10
C THR A 304 -34.58 4.77 38.16
N VAL A 305 -34.08 3.54 38.35
CA VAL A 305 -34.59 2.62 39.38
C VAL A 305 -34.43 3.23 40.77
N LEU A 306 -33.25 3.75 41.10
CA LEU A 306 -32.99 4.37 42.39
C LEU A 306 -33.82 5.63 42.62
N LYS A 307 -34.11 6.43 41.58
CA LYS A 307 -35.03 7.56 41.66
C LYS A 307 -36.41 7.12 42.13
N TYR A 308 -36.99 6.10 41.50
CA TYR A 308 -38.32 5.61 41.86
C TYR A 308 -38.36 4.89 43.20
N VAL A 309 -37.28 4.22 43.59
CA VAL A 309 -37.15 3.65 44.94
C VAL A 309 -37.09 4.78 45.98
N TRP A 310 -36.33 5.85 45.71
CA TRP A 310 -36.25 7.02 46.59
C TRP A 310 -37.57 7.78 46.72
N GLN A 311 -38.31 7.92 45.60
CA GLN A 311 -39.63 8.55 45.52
C GLN A 311 -40.78 7.66 46.02
N SER A 312 -40.51 6.42 46.46
CA SER A 312 -41.55 5.56 47.05
C SER A 312 -42.16 6.15 48.33
N GLU A 313 -41.41 7.02 49.02
CA GLU A 313 -41.89 7.78 50.17
C GLU A 313 -42.64 9.05 49.70
N PRO A 314 -43.93 9.23 50.04
CA PRO A 314 -44.76 10.32 49.51
C PRO A 314 -44.21 11.73 49.77
N PHE A 315 -43.56 11.93 50.92
CA PHE A 315 -42.98 13.23 51.28
C PHE A 315 -41.71 13.56 50.49
N ARG A 316 -41.03 12.56 49.90
CA ARG A 316 -39.84 12.73 49.07
C ARG A 316 -40.19 12.98 47.60
N ASP A 317 -41.31 12.44 47.14
CA ASP A 317 -41.78 12.62 45.76
C ASP A 317 -42.29 14.04 45.50
N GLU A 318 -43.02 14.61 46.47
CA GLU A 318 -43.51 15.99 46.41
C GLU A 318 -43.31 16.70 47.76
N PRO A 319 -42.10 17.21 48.04
CA PRO A 319 -41.84 17.97 49.26
C PRO A 319 -42.52 19.35 49.21
N TRP A 320 -42.86 19.88 50.39
CA TRP A 320 -43.67 21.12 50.54
C TRP A 320 -43.09 22.36 49.83
N TYR A 321 -41.77 22.42 49.64
CA TYR A 321 -41.05 23.55 49.04
C TYR A 321 -40.84 23.42 47.52
N ASN A 322 -41.19 22.29 46.90
CA ASN A 322 -41.02 22.04 45.47
C ASN A 322 -42.18 21.19 44.92
N GLN A 323 -43.37 21.80 44.87
CA GLN A 323 -44.59 21.15 44.38
C GLN A 323 -44.51 20.89 42.88
N LYS A 324 -45.03 19.73 42.46
CA LYS A 324 -45.09 19.35 41.05
C LYS A 324 -46.10 20.22 40.32
N THR A 325 -45.83 20.50 39.05
CA THR A 325 -46.79 21.21 38.21
C THR A 325 -48.00 20.32 37.89
N GLU A 326 -49.17 20.92 37.69
CA GLU A 326 -50.40 20.21 37.30
C GLU A 326 -50.24 19.24 36.09
N PRO A 327 -49.54 19.59 35.00
CA PRO A 327 -49.29 18.63 33.91
C PRO A 327 -48.39 17.46 34.32
N GLU A 328 -47.44 17.66 35.23
CA GLU A 328 -46.57 16.58 35.73
C GLU A 328 -47.33 15.61 36.63
N ARG A 329 -48.23 16.12 37.50
CA ARG A 329 -49.07 15.27 38.37
C ARG A 329 -50.01 14.35 37.58
N LYS A 330 -50.49 14.82 36.43
CA LYS A 330 -51.45 14.08 35.58
C LYS A 330 -50.77 13.11 34.60
N ARG A 331 -49.43 13.06 34.55
CA ARG A 331 -48.69 12.25 33.59
C ARG A 331 -48.66 10.78 34.02
N ASN A 332 -48.81 9.86 33.07
CA ASN A 332 -48.69 8.43 33.34
C ASN A 332 -47.30 8.10 33.93
N GLN A 333 -47.27 7.35 35.04
CA GLN A 333 -46.04 7.01 35.75
C GLN A 333 -45.04 6.26 34.86
N PHE A 334 -45.51 5.32 34.02
CA PHE A 334 -44.66 4.61 33.07
C PHE A 334 -44.02 5.55 32.02
N LEU A 335 -44.81 6.50 31.49
CA LEU A 335 -44.31 7.48 30.54
C LEU A 335 -43.29 8.41 31.20
N GLN A 336 -43.56 8.85 32.43
CA GLN A 336 -42.61 9.63 33.22
C GLN A 336 -41.31 8.87 33.48
N ALA A 337 -41.39 7.57 33.80
CA ALA A 337 -40.20 6.75 34.04
C ALA A 337 -39.35 6.57 32.78
N PHE A 338 -40.01 6.43 31.64
CA PHE A 338 -39.34 6.39 30.35
C PHE A 338 -38.70 7.74 29.99
N THR A 339 -39.41 8.86 30.21
CA THR A 339 -38.84 10.21 30.02
C THR A 339 -37.64 10.46 30.93
N ASP A 340 -37.70 10.04 32.19
CA ASP A 340 -36.61 10.16 33.16
C ASP A 340 -35.41 9.31 32.79
N PHE A 341 -35.63 8.09 32.28
CA PHE A 341 -34.58 7.24 31.72
C PHE A 341 -33.89 7.93 30.53
N LEU A 342 -34.66 8.49 29.59
CA LEU A 342 -34.10 9.24 28.46
C LEU A 342 -33.36 10.51 28.91
N ALA A 343 -33.84 11.20 29.94
CA ALA A 343 -33.14 12.35 30.52
C ALA A 343 -31.80 11.96 31.15
N PHE A 344 -31.71 10.83 31.87
CA PHE A 344 -30.43 10.30 32.37
C PHE A 344 -29.49 9.84 31.25
N MET A 345 -30.02 9.25 30.16
CA MET A 345 -29.24 8.93 28.97
C MET A 345 -28.60 10.18 28.37
N VAL A 346 -29.36 11.28 28.29
CA VAL A 346 -28.86 12.57 27.82
C VAL A 346 -27.83 13.15 28.78
N LEU A 347 -28.08 13.11 30.09
CA LEU A 347 -27.16 13.63 31.10
C LEU A 347 -25.78 12.94 31.07
N PHE A 348 -25.75 11.65 30.76
CA PHE A 348 -24.54 10.83 30.73
C PHE A 348 -23.97 10.62 29.31
N ASN A 349 -24.54 11.26 28.28
CA ASN A 349 -24.16 11.02 26.88
C ASN A 349 -22.67 11.27 26.60
N TYR A 350 -22.03 12.15 27.38
CA TYR A 350 -20.63 12.55 27.27
C TYR A 350 -19.64 11.44 27.63
N ILE A 351 -20.10 10.31 28.16
CA ILE A 351 -19.25 9.12 28.32
C ILE A 351 -18.72 8.61 26.97
N ILE A 352 -19.50 8.78 25.91
CA ILE A 352 -19.09 8.44 24.54
C ILE A 352 -18.44 9.69 23.94
N PRO A 353 -17.16 9.63 23.54
CA PRO A 353 -16.43 10.82 23.12
C PRO A 353 -16.78 11.22 21.68
N VAL A 354 -17.65 12.22 21.50
CA VAL A 354 -18.01 12.77 20.17
C VAL A 354 -16.78 13.18 19.38
N SER A 355 -15.85 13.90 20.02
CA SER A 355 -14.67 14.48 19.37
C SER A 355 -13.56 13.47 19.08
N MET A 356 -13.65 12.22 19.59
CA MET A 356 -12.61 11.20 19.36
C MET A 356 -12.46 10.89 17.87
N TYR A 357 -13.56 10.67 17.15
CA TYR A 357 -13.52 10.31 15.74
C TYR A 357 -12.86 11.37 14.87
N VAL A 358 -13.20 12.64 15.08
CA VAL A 358 -12.60 13.74 14.32
C VAL A 358 -11.15 13.97 14.70
N THR A 359 -10.81 13.80 15.97
CA THR A 359 -9.41 13.91 16.40
C THR A 359 -8.57 12.79 15.78
N VAL A 360 -9.08 11.55 15.74
CA VAL A 360 -8.44 10.42 15.05
C VAL A 360 -8.30 10.69 13.56
N GLU A 361 -9.36 11.14 12.88
CA GLU A 361 -9.29 11.42 11.44
C GLU A 361 -8.34 12.57 11.10
N MET A 362 -8.33 13.63 11.91
CA MET A 362 -7.42 14.76 11.75
C MET A 362 -5.97 14.31 12.01
N GLN A 363 -5.75 13.47 13.03
CA GLN A 363 -4.44 12.90 13.33
C GLN A 363 -3.93 12.05 12.17
N LYS A 364 -4.77 11.21 11.56
CA LYS A 364 -4.41 10.39 10.40
C LYS A 364 -4.11 11.25 9.17
N PHE A 365 -4.95 12.23 8.90
CA PHE A 365 -4.79 13.14 7.78
C PHE A 365 -3.49 13.96 7.91
N LEU A 366 -3.29 14.63 9.04
CA LEU A 366 -2.07 15.42 9.29
C LEU A 366 -0.83 14.53 9.38
N GLY A 367 -0.96 13.35 10.00
CA GLY A 367 0.11 12.37 10.10
C GLY A 367 0.59 11.85 8.74
N SER A 368 -0.29 11.74 7.74
CA SER A 368 0.10 11.28 6.40
C SER A 368 1.16 12.16 5.73
N TYR A 369 1.16 13.47 6.01
CA TYR A 369 2.16 14.39 5.47
C TYR A 369 3.57 14.11 6.01
N PHE A 370 3.71 13.59 7.22
CA PHE A 370 5.02 13.23 7.78
C PHE A 370 5.68 12.08 7.02
N LEU A 371 4.90 11.22 6.37
CA LEU A 371 5.47 10.21 5.48
C LEU A 371 5.95 10.85 4.18
N THR A 372 5.13 11.71 3.56
CA THR A 372 5.46 12.38 2.29
C THR A 372 6.64 13.36 2.40
N TRP A 373 6.82 13.99 3.56
CA TRP A 373 7.93 14.93 3.82
C TRP A 373 9.23 14.26 4.29
N ASP A 374 9.29 12.93 4.39
CA ASP A 374 10.49 12.24 4.86
C ASP A 374 11.60 12.23 3.79
N GLU A 375 12.64 13.05 4.00
CA GLU A 375 13.76 13.21 3.08
C GLU A 375 14.56 11.92 2.84
N GLU A 376 14.69 11.03 3.84
CA GLU A 376 15.40 9.76 3.63
C GLU A 376 14.60 8.76 2.77
N MET A 377 13.33 9.06 2.52
CA MET A 377 12.47 8.30 1.61
C MET A 377 12.39 8.91 0.21
N PHE A 378 13.09 10.02 -0.03
CA PHE A 378 13.25 10.62 -1.34
C PHE A 378 14.33 9.89 -2.14
N ASP A 379 14.06 9.65 -3.42
CA ASP A 379 14.99 9.01 -4.34
C ASP A 379 15.55 10.04 -5.32
N GLU A 380 16.86 10.27 -5.26
CA GLU A 380 17.54 11.29 -6.08
C GLU A 380 17.53 10.94 -7.58
N ASP A 381 17.55 9.64 -7.93
CA ASP A 381 17.56 9.18 -9.32
C ASP A 381 16.25 9.47 -10.05
N THR A 382 15.11 9.28 -9.37
CA THR A 382 13.78 9.51 -9.94
C THR A 382 13.25 10.91 -9.66
N GLY A 383 13.80 11.62 -8.68
CA GLY A 383 13.33 12.94 -8.25
C GLY A 383 11.96 12.91 -7.56
N GLU A 384 11.54 11.74 -7.06
CA GLU A 384 10.24 11.53 -6.44
C GLU A 384 10.37 11.03 -4.99
N GLY A 385 9.43 11.45 -4.14
CA GLY A 385 9.29 11.00 -2.76
C GLY A 385 8.13 10.02 -2.59
N PRO A 386 7.87 9.54 -1.36
CA PRO A 386 6.76 8.65 -1.10
C PRO A 386 5.41 9.38 -1.18
N LEU A 387 4.42 8.72 -1.80
CA LEU A 387 3.06 9.24 -1.96
C LEU A 387 2.07 8.47 -1.08
N VAL A 388 1.19 9.19 -0.39
CA VAL A 388 0.08 8.60 0.36
C VAL A 388 -1.22 8.79 -0.43
N ASN A 389 -1.76 7.70 -0.97
CA ASN A 389 -3.06 7.71 -1.66
C ASN A 389 -4.24 7.52 -0.69
N THR A 390 -4.01 6.80 0.42
CA THR A 390 -5.03 6.50 1.44
C THR A 390 -4.53 6.96 2.82
N SER A 391 -5.12 8.02 3.39
CA SER A 391 -4.73 8.53 4.71
C SER A 391 -5.25 7.71 5.90
N ASP A 392 -6.28 6.88 5.70
CA ASP A 392 -7.02 6.21 6.78
C ASP A 392 -6.31 4.97 7.38
N LEU A 393 -5.21 4.50 6.77
CA LEU A 393 -4.54 3.23 7.06
C LEU A 393 -3.17 3.37 7.75
N ASN A 394 -2.76 4.58 8.14
CA ASN A 394 -1.41 4.86 8.63
C ASN A 394 -1.00 3.95 9.81
N GLU A 395 -1.91 3.70 10.74
CA GLU A 395 -1.65 2.84 11.90
C GLU A 395 -1.56 1.35 11.57
N GLU A 396 -2.12 0.93 10.43
CA GLU A 396 -2.10 -0.46 9.98
C GLU A 396 -0.68 -0.90 9.59
N LEU A 397 0.16 0.07 9.19
CA LEU A 397 1.59 -0.16 8.91
C LEU A 397 2.36 -0.69 10.13
N GLY A 398 1.90 -0.40 11.34
CA GLY A 398 2.48 -0.91 12.59
C GLY A 398 2.01 -2.31 12.97
N GLN A 399 1.10 -2.91 12.20
CA GLN A 399 0.41 -4.17 12.57
C GLN A 399 0.61 -5.31 11.57
N ILE A 400 1.43 -5.11 10.54
CA ILE A 400 1.64 -6.08 9.46
C ILE A 400 2.35 -7.32 9.98
N GLU A 401 1.79 -8.49 9.66
CA GLU A 401 2.38 -9.79 10.01
C GLU A 401 2.91 -10.53 8.77
N TYR A 402 2.29 -10.31 7.61
CA TYR A 402 2.69 -10.93 6.34
C TYR A 402 2.94 -9.85 5.28
N VAL A 403 4.06 -9.96 4.57
CA VAL A 403 4.40 -9.15 3.40
C VAL A 403 4.45 -10.05 2.18
N PHE A 404 3.56 -9.84 1.23
CA PHE A 404 3.58 -10.45 -0.09
C PHE A 404 4.31 -9.50 -1.03
N THR A 405 5.44 -9.94 -1.58
CA THR A 405 6.26 -9.15 -2.50
C THR A 405 6.30 -9.83 -3.86
N ASP A 406 6.27 -9.05 -4.94
CA ASP A 406 6.71 -9.54 -6.24
C ASP A 406 8.24 -9.62 -6.31
N LYS A 407 8.76 -10.38 -7.28
CA LYS A 407 10.20 -10.52 -7.52
C LYS A 407 10.70 -9.48 -8.53
N THR A 408 10.08 -9.40 -9.69
CA THR A 408 10.54 -8.58 -10.82
C THR A 408 10.13 -7.14 -10.56
N GLY A 409 11.04 -6.18 -10.78
CA GLY A 409 10.74 -4.75 -10.62
C GLY A 409 10.54 -4.27 -9.17
N THR A 410 10.32 -5.20 -8.24
CA THR A 410 10.20 -4.97 -6.79
C THR A 410 11.47 -5.34 -6.03
N LEU A 411 11.91 -6.61 -6.09
CA LEU A 411 13.18 -7.03 -5.47
C LEU A 411 14.36 -6.79 -6.40
N THR A 412 14.12 -6.82 -7.70
CA THR A 412 15.11 -6.50 -8.74
C THR A 412 14.82 -5.14 -9.37
N GLU A 413 15.84 -4.54 -9.99
CA GLU A 413 15.75 -3.23 -10.67
C GLU A 413 15.24 -3.35 -12.11
N ASN A 414 15.00 -4.58 -12.59
CA ASN A 414 14.69 -4.90 -13.99
C ASN A 414 15.74 -4.31 -14.96
N ASN A 415 16.98 -4.23 -14.49
CA ASN A 415 18.13 -3.80 -15.27
C ASN A 415 18.97 -5.04 -15.55
N MET A 416 18.89 -5.51 -16.80
CA MET A 416 19.51 -6.75 -17.24
C MET A 416 20.96 -6.48 -17.62
N GLU A 417 21.89 -7.24 -17.05
CA GLU A 417 23.30 -7.16 -17.41
C GLU A 417 23.80 -8.50 -17.94
N PHE A 418 24.49 -8.46 -19.08
CA PHE A 418 25.18 -9.62 -19.61
C PHE A 418 26.45 -9.91 -18.79
N VAL A 419 26.45 -11.01 -18.04
CA VAL A 419 27.52 -11.36 -17.10
C VAL A 419 28.51 -12.34 -17.71
N GLU A 420 28.03 -13.38 -18.40
CA GLU A 420 28.91 -14.37 -19.02
C GLU A 420 28.22 -15.15 -20.14
N CYS A 421 29.02 -15.83 -20.96
CA CYS A 421 28.51 -16.85 -21.88
C CYS A 421 29.42 -18.08 -21.92
N CYS A 422 28.83 -19.21 -22.29
CA CYS A 422 29.50 -20.49 -22.49
C CYS A 422 29.38 -20.88 -23.96
N ILE A 423 30.49 -20.94 -24.69
CA ILE A 423 30.54 -21.25 -26.12
C ILE A 423 31.34 -22.54 -26.30
N GLU A 424 30.74 -23.57 -26.91
CA GLU A 424 31.42 -24.88 -27.11
C GLU A 424 32.05 -25.47 -25.82
N GLY A 425 31.45 -25.19 -24.66
CA GLY A 425 31.95 -25.64 -23.35
C GLY A 425 32.98 -24.71 -22.68
N HIS A 426 33.42 -23.64 -23.35
CA HIS A 426 34.35 -22.64 -22.81
C HIS A 426 33.60 -21.42 -22.28
N VAL A 427 33.98 -20.91 -21.11
CA VAL A 427 33.34 -19.76 -20.46
C VAL A 427 34.07 -18.46 -20.80
N TYR A 428 33.31 -17.44 -21.19
CA TYR A 428 33.76 -16.10 -21.50
C TYR A 428 33.07 -15.10 -20.57
N ILE A 429 33.85 -14.20 -19.98
CA ILE A 429 33.36 -13.12 -19.11
C ILE A 429 33.74 -11.77 -19.76
N PRO A 430 32.80 -10.82 -19.93
CA PRO A 430 33.05 -9.52 -20.55
C PRO A 430 33.88 -8.54 -19.70
N HIS A 431 34.19 -8.89 -18.44
CA HIS A 431 34.87 -8.03 -17.46
C HIS A 431 36.23 -8.64 -17.07
N VAL A 432 37.28 -7.81 -17.01
CA VAL A 432 38.60 -8.20 -16.48
C VAL A 432 38.54 -8.19 -14.95
N ILE A 433 38.83 -9.32 -14.30
CA ILE A 433 38.91 -9.41 -12.84
C ILE A 433 40.38 -9.29 -12.43
N CYS A 434 40.78 -8.10 -11.97
CA CYS A 434 42.09 -7.89 -11.34
C CYS A 434 41.92 -7.78 -9.82
N ASN A 435 42.57 -8.66 -9.05
CA ASN A 435 42.57 -8.63 -7.58
C ASN A 435 41.18 -8.57 -6.91
N GLY A 436 40.18 -9.26 -7.48
CA GLY A 436 38.83 -9.34 -6.88
C GLY A 436 37.99 -8.06 -7.01
N GLN A 437 38.40 -7.11 -7.86
CA GLN A 437 37.60 -5.93 -8.23
C GLN A 437 37.35 -5.92 -9.75
N ILE A 438 36.11 -5.60 -10.14
CA ILE A 438 35.67 -5.48 -11.53
C ILE A 438 36.16 -4.12 -12.05
N LEU A 439 37.10 -4.10 -13.00
CA LEU A 439 37.50 -2.86 -13.68
C LEU A 439 36.53 -2.56 -14.84
N HIS A 440 35.73 -1.50 -14.69
CA HIS A 440 34.70 -1.10 -15.66
C HIS A 440 35.25 -0.53 -16.99
N ASP A 441 36.54 -0.22 -17.10
CA ASP A 441 37.14 0.53 -18.22
C ASP A 441 38.15 -0.27 -19.08
N CYS A 442 38.23 -1.59 -18.93
CA CYS A 442 39.17 -2.42 -19.70
C CYS A 442 38.49 -3.18 -20.84
N THR A 443 38.88 -2.91 -22.08
CA THR A 443 38.50 -3.68 -23.29
C THR A 443 39.33 -4.98 -23.40
N GLY A 444 39.29 -5.84 -22.39
CA GLY A 444 40.04 -7.09 -22.34
C GLY A 444 39.12 -8.28 -22.08
N ILE A 445 39.33 -9.38 -22.81
CA ILE A 445 38.66 -10.67 -22.62
C ILE A 445 39.58 -11.52 -21.73
N ASP A 446 39.16 -11.88 -20.52
CA ASP A 446 39.80 -12.98 -19.79
C ASP A 446 39.14 -14.29 -20.22
N MET A 447 39.86 -15.08 -21.02
CA MET A 447 39.55 -16.49 -21.25
C MET A 447 40.12 -17.28 -20.07
N ILE A 448 39.25 -17.94 -19.29
CA ILE A 448 39.69 -18.78 -18.16
C ILE A 448 40.35 -20.07 -18.65
N ASP A 449 40.05 -20.53 -19.86
CA ASP A 449 40.60 -21.75 -20.47
C ASP A 449 41.38 -21.50 -21.77
N SER A 450 42.39 -22.34 -22.02
CA SER A 450 43.34 -22.32 -23.13
C SER A 450 42.70 -22.11 -24.51
N SER A 451 43.39 -21.35 -25.38
CA SER A 451 42.94 -20.88 -26.70
C SER A 451 42.25 -21.98 -27.54
N PRO A 452 41.07 -21.71 -28.12
CA PRO A 452 40.41 -22.65 -29.00
C PRO A 452 41.26 -22.91 -30.27
N GLY A 453 41.31 -24.16 -30.73
CA GLY A 453 41.89 -24.51 -32.03
C GLY A 453 41.15 -23.85 -33.20
N GLY A 454 41.68 -23.97 -34.43
CA GLY A 454 41.16 -23.26 -35.61
C GLY A 454 39.65 -23.45 -35.89
N SER A 455 39.09 -24.63 -35.62
CA SER A 455 37.65 -24.91 -35.77
C SER A 455 36.77 -24.30 -34.66
N GLY A 456 37.34 -24.00 -33.50
CA GLY A 456 36.64 -23.38 -32.38
C GLY A 456 36.40 -21.88 -32.60
N LYS A 457 37.32 -21.20 -33.28
CA LYS A 457 37.19 -19.77 -33.63
C LYS A 457 36.00 -19.50 -34.55
N GLU A 458 35.77 -20.35 -35.54
CA GLU A 458 34.65 -20.18 -36.48
C GLU A 458 33.28 -20.30 -35.76
N ARG A 459 33.15 -21.25 -34.84
CA ARG A 459 31.94 -21.40 -34.01
C ARG A 459 31.76 -20.28 -33.00
N GLU A 460 32.85 -19.74 -32.45
CA GLU A 460 32.83 -18.55 -31.60
C GLU A 460 32.29 -17.32 -32.34
N GLU A 461 32.79 -17.04 -33.54
CA GLU A 461 32.29 -15.94 -34.37
C GLU A 461 30.83 -16.13 -34.76
N LEU A 462 30.42 -17.36 -35.10
CA LEU A 462 29.02 -17.71 -35.38
C LEU A 462 28.11 -17.45 -34.18
N PHE A 463 28.56 -17.72 -32.95
CA PHE A 463 27.80 -17.42 -31.74
C PHE A 463 27.58 -15.91 -31.55
N PHE A 464 28.62 -15.09 -31.75
CA PHE A 464 28.47 -13.63 -31.67
C PHE A 464 27.57 -13.08 -32.77
N ARG A 465 27.70 -13.59 -34.00
CA ARG A 465 26.78 -13.27 -35.12
C ARG A 465 25.35 -13.64 -34.78
N ALA A 466 25.11 -14.83 -34.21
CA ALA A 466 23.78 -15.29 -33.81
C ALA A 466 23.12 -14.34 -32.81
N LEU A 467 23.86 -13.84 -31.82
CA LEU A 467 23.33 -12.89 -30.83
C LEU A 467 23.09 -11.48 -31.41
N CYS A 468 23.91 -11.02 -32.36
CA CYS A 468 23.71 -9.75 -33.06
C CYS A 468 22.63 -9.78 -34.16
N LEU A 469 22.17 -10.96 -34.58
CA LEU A 469 21.19 -11.11 -35.68
C LEU A 469 19.84 -11.61 -35.18
N CYS A 470 19.82 -12.48 -34.16
CA CYS A 470 18.59 -13.06 -33.64
C CYS A 470 17.95 -12.17 -32.56
N HIS A 471 17.45 -10.99 -32.93
CA HIS A 471 16.76 -10.07 -32.01
C HIS A 471 15.83 -9.10 -32.73
N THR A 472 15.00 -8.37 -31.98
CA THR A 472 14.18 -7.26 -32.51
C THR A 472 14.70 -5.85 -32.15
N VAL A 473 15.92 -5.77 -31.61
CA VAL A 473 16.56 -4.51 -31.20
C VAL A 473 16.68 -3.53 -32.37
N GLN A 474 16.29 -2.29 -32.11
CA GLN A 474 16.45 -1.14 -32.98
C GLN A 474 17.53 -0.22 -32.43
N VAL A 475 18.20 0.51 -33.33
CA VAL A 475 19.23 1.47 -32.97
C VAL A 475 18.69 2.86 -33.19
N LYS A 476 18.72 3.68 -32.13
CA LYS A 476 18.48 5.11 -32.22
C LYS A 476 19.83 5.83 -32.26
N ASP A 477 20.05 6.58 -33.34
CA ASP A 477 21.20 7.47 -33.41
C ASP A 477 20.92 8.68 -32.49
N ASP A 478 21.89 8.99 -31.63
CA ASP A 478 21.78 10.11 -30.71
C ASP A 478 22.18 11.41 -31.43
N ASP A 479 21.18 12.16 -31.91
CA ASP A 479 21.39 13.45 -32.56
C ASP A 479 21.73 14.59 -31.57
N SER A 480 21.82 14.31 -30.26
CA SER A 480 21.89 15.34 -29.20
C SER A 480 23.29 15.77 -28.75
N VAL A 481 24.36 15.42 -29.49
CA VAL A 481 25.74 15.85 -29.13
C VAL A 481 26.23 17.03 -29.99
N ASP A 482 25.56 18.17 -29.84
CA ASP A 482 26.08 19.48 -30.25
C ASP A 482 26.97 20.02 -29.11
N GLY A 483 28.27 19.74 -29.16
CA GLY A 483 29.22 20.24 -28.16
C GLY A 483 30.66 19.76 -28.35
N LEU A 484 31.59 20.71 -28.48
CA LEU A 484 33.01 20.50 -28.72
C LEU A 484 33.68 19.49 -27.76
N LYS A 485 34.06 18.32 -28.28
CA LYS A 485 35.38 17.67 -28.12
C LYS A 485 35.40 16.36 -28.91
N LYS A 486 35.86 16.43 -30.17
CA LYS A 486 36.29 15.25 -30.94
C LYS A 486 37.57 14.67 -30.31
N SER A 487 37.43 13.95 -29.20
CA SER A 487 38.43 12.96 -28.79
C SER A 487 38.18 11.70 -29.63
N GLN A 488 39.17 11.28 -30.42
CA GLN A 488 39.06 10.22 -31.41
C GLN A 488 38.87 8.79 -30.84
N LEU A 489 38.47 8.60 -29.57
CA LEU A 489 38.47 7.27 -28.94
C LEU A 489 37.19 6.84 -28.21
N SER A 490 36.12 7.65 -28.16
CA SER A 490 34.82 7.17 -27.65
C SER A 490 33.92 6.78 -28.82
N ARG A 491 33.73 5.47 -29.05
CA ARG A 491 32.68 4.92 -29.94
C ARG A 491 31.38 5.71 -29.70
N ARG A 492 30.73 6.19 -30.77
CA ARG A 492 29.40 6.83 -30.70
C ARG A 492 28.52 6.03 -29.74
N SER A 493 28.05 6.65 -28.67
CA SER A 493 27.06 6.03 -27.78
C SER A 493 25.81 5.78 -28.61
N ARG A 494 25.50 4.50 -28.86
CA ARG A 494 24.30 4.08 -29.58
C ARG A 494 23.31 3.59 -28.55
N ILE A 495 22.09 4.08 -28.63
CA ILE A 495 21.03 3.67 -27.72
C ILE A 495 20.27 2.52 -28.39
N TYR A 496 20.37 1.33 -27.79
CA TYR A 496 19.61 0.15 -28.22
C TYR A 496 18.23 0.15 -27.58
N ILE A 497 17.21 -0.11 -28.39
CA ILE A 497 15.81 -0.10 -27.96
C ILE A 497 15.18 -1.42 -28.41
N SER A 498 14.58 -2.16 -27.48
CA SER A 498 13.85 -3.39 -27.80
C SER A 498 12.60 -3.53 -26.93
N SER A 499 11.71 -4.44 -27.33
CA SER A 499 10.57 -4.88 -26.53
C SER A 499 10.97 -5.73 -25.32
N SER A 500 12.19 -6.30 -25.31
CA SER A 500 12.70 -7.07 -24.17
C SER A 500 14.06 -6.55 -23.70
N PRO A 501 14.24 -6.25 -22.40
CA PRO A 501 15.50 -5.78 -21.85
C PRO A 501 16.60 -6.85 -21.92
N ASP A 502 16.22 -8.13 -21.91
CA ASP A 502 17.16 -9.25 -22.09
C ASP A 502 17.87 -9.14 -23.45
N GLU A 503 17.17 -8.72 -24.51
CA GLU A 503 17.79 -8.54 -25.83
C GLU A 503 18.76 -7.36 -25.87
N VAL A 504 18.41 -6.26 -25.21
CA VAL A 504 19.27 -5.08 -25.10
C VAL A 504 20.57 -5.45 -24.38
N ALA A 505 20.45 -6.13 -23.23
CA ALA A 505 21.60 -6.59 -22.46
C ALA A 505 22.52 -7.53 -23.28
N LEU A 506 21.94 -8.43 -24.07
CA LEU A 506 22.70 -9.31 -24.95
C LEU A 506 23.46 -8.52 -26.02
N VAL A 507 22.82 -7.59 -26.72
CA VAL A 507 23.48 -6.80 -27.78
C VAL A 507 24.57 -5.88 -27.20
N GLU A 508 24.32 -5.25 -26.06
CA GLU A 508 25.30 -4.44 -25.33
C GLU A 508 26.48 -5.29 -24.83
N GLY A 509 26.21 -6.48 -24.29
CA GLY A 509 27.24 -7.42 -23.86
C GLY A 509 28.15 -7.84 -25.01
N ILE A 510 27.58 -8.11 -26.19
CA ILE A 510 28.31 -8.50 -27.38
C ILE A 510 29.10 -7.33 -27.98
N GLN A 511 28.59 -6.10 -27.86
CA GLN A 511 29.32 -4.88 -28.19
C GLN A 511 30.63 -4.76 -27.41
N ARG A 512 30.62 -5.14 -26.12
CA ARG A 512 31.81 -5.18 -25.25
C ARG A 512 32.80 -6.28 -25.70
N LEU A 513 32.30 -7.40 -26.22
CA LEU A 513 33.11 -8.52 -26.77
C LEU A 513 33.62 -8.30 -28.21
N GLY A 514 33.36 -7.13 -28.80
CA GLY A 514 33.94 -6.68 -30.07
C GLY A 514 33.04 -6.81 -31.30
N TYR A 515 31.79 -7.28 -31.17
CA TYR A 515 30.81 -7.32 -32.27
C TYR A 515 29.72 -6.27 -32.05
N THR A 516 29.46 -5.40 -33.03
CA THR A 516 28.47 -4.31 -32.87
C THR A 516 27.36 -4.43 -33.87
N TYR A 517 26.11 -4.49 -33.41
CA TYR A 517 24.96 -4.30 -34.28
C TYR A 517 24.80 -2.81 -34.65
N LEU A 518 24.65 -2.51 -35.94
CA LEU A 518 24.61 -1.14 -36.48
C LEU A 518 23.18 -0.67 -36.74
N CYS A 519 22.44 -1.36 -37.61
CA CYS A 519 21.07 -1.03 -37.97
C CYS A 519 20.42 -2.14 -38.81
N LEU A 520 19.09 -2.04 -38.97
CA LEU A 520 18.30 -2.75 -39.99
C LEU A 520 17.85 -1.71 -41.02
N LYS A 521 18.32 -1.81 -42.25
CA LYS A 521 17.98 -0.89 -43.34
C LYS A 521 17.65 -1.66 -44.61
N ASP A 522 16.50 -1.39 -45.22
CA ASP A 522 16.05 -2.02 -46.47
C ASP A 522 16.06 -3.57 -46.42
N ASN A 523 15.62 -4.16 -45.29
CA ASN A 523 15.73 -5.59 -44.96
C ASN A 523 17.16 -6.15 -44.81
N TYR A 524 18.19 -5.31 -44.77
CA TYR A 524 19.55 -5.75 -44.45
C TYR A 524 19.94 -5.37 -43.03
N MET A 525 20.39 -6.37 -42.25
CA MET A 525 21.02 -6.18 -40.95
C MET A 525 22.52 -5.95 -41.16
N GLU A 526 23.03 -4.83 -40.64
CA GLU A 526 24.45 -4.50 -40.70
C GLU A 526 25.11 -4.74 -39.33
N ILE A 527 26.20 -5.50 -39.31
CA ILE A 527 27.02 -5.75 -38.12
C ILE A 527 28.47 -5.33 -38.36
N LEU A 528 29.17 -4.97 -37.29
CA LEU A 528 30.60 -4.69 -37.29
C LEU A 528 31.32 -5.82 -36.54
N ASN A 529 32.22 -6.52 -37.21
CA ASN A 529 32.99 -7.60 -36.61
C ASN A 529 34.19 -7.07 -35.78
N ARG A 530 34.93 -7.97 -35.11
CA ARG A 530 36.11 -7.63 -34.29
C ARG A 530 37.21 -6.89 -35.07
N GLU A 531 37.31 -7.11 -36.37
CA GLU A 531 38.28 -6.46 -37.26
C GLU A 531 37.78 -5.11 -37.82
N ASN A 532 36.63 -4.62 -37.35
CA ASN A 532 35.94 -3.43 -37.87
C ASN A 532 35.45 -3.54 -39.33
N ASN A 533 35.31 -4.76 -39.86
CA ASN A 533 34.68 -4.99 -41.15
C ASN A 533 33.15 -5.01 -40.99
N ARG A 534 32.46 -4.33 -41.92
CA ARG A 534 30.98 -4.33 -41.96
C ARG A 534 30.50 -5.55 -42.72
N GLU A 535 29.72 -6.40 -42.04
CA GLU A 535 29.04 -7.54 -42.65
C GLU A 535 27.56 -7.20 -42.84
N LYS A 536 27.01 -7.56 -44.01
CA LYS A 536 25.59 -7.36 -44.34
C LYS A 536 24.89 -8.71 -44.45
N PHE A 537 23.76 -8.83 -43.76
CA PHE A 537 22.89 -10.00 -43.80
C PHE A 537 21.49 -9.58 -44.27
N GLU A 538 20.96 -10.26 -45.27
CA GLU A 538 19.57 -10.06 -45.71
C GLU A 538 18.65 -10.77 -44.72
N LEU A 539 17.76 -10.02 -44.07
CA LEU A 539 16.73 -10.54 -43.17
C LEU A 539 15.58 -11.11 -44.01
N LEU A 540 15.41 -12.43 -43.96
CA LEU A 540 14.38 -13.12 -44.74
C LEU A 540 13.08 -13.23 -43.95
N GLU A 541 13.16 -13.68 -42.70
CA GLU A 541 11.97 -13.89 -41.87
C GLU A 541 12.31 -13.85 -40.37
N VAL A 542 11.40 -13.28 -39.57
CA VAL A 542 11.48 -13.27 -38.11
C VAL A 542 10.38 -14.16 -37.55
N LEU A 543 10.75 -15.19 -36.82
CA LEU A 543 9.83 -16.01 -36.04
C LEU A 543 9.78 -15.43 -34.63
N SER A 544 8.83 -14.51 -34.42
CA SER A 544 8.67 -13.71 -33.19
C SER A 544 8.59 -14.55 -31.92
N PHE A 545 9.13 -14.05 -30.81
CA PHE A 545 9.01 -14.75 -29.53
C PHE A 545 7.54 -15.04 -29.16
N ASP A 546 7.29 -16.23 -28.63
CA ASP A 546 6.00 -16.63 -28.07
C ASP A 546 6.22 -17.24 -26.68
N SER A 547 5.43 -16.80 -25.69
CA SER A 547 5.47 -17.25 -24.30
C SER A 547 5.24 -18.75 -24.11
N VAL A 548 4.45 -19.38 -25.00
CA VAL A 548 4.20 -20.82 -24.97
C VAL A 548 5.42 -21.58 -25.50
N ARG A 549 5.96 -21.13 -26.63
CA ARG A 549 7.14 -21.71 -27.31
C ARG A 549 8.46 -21.45 -26.57
N ARG A 550 8.59 -20.28 -25.92
CA ARG A 550 9.75 -19.80 -25.14
C ARG A 550 11.06 -19.70 -25.92
N ARG A 551 10.99 -19.40 -27.22
CA ARG A 551 12.15 -19.15 -28.08
C ARG A 551 11.78 -18.21 -29.22
N MET A 552 12.80 -17.60 -29.82
CA MET A 552 12.71 -16.72 -30.98
C MET A 552 13.71 -17.22 -32.03
N SER A 553 13.34 -17.13 -33.30
CA SER A 553 14.24 -17.52 -34.39
C SER A 553 14.25 -16.47 -35.50
N VAL A 554 15.37 -16.36 -36.20
CA VAL A 554 15.54 -15.44 -37.33
C VAL A 554 16.21 -16.18 -38.47
N ILE A 555 15.64 -16.04 -39.68
CA ILE A 555 16.20 -16.55 -40.92
C ILE A 555 16.91 -15.41 -41.62
N VAL A 556 18.21 -15.56 -41.85
CA VAL A 556 19.05 -14.59 -42.53
C VAL A 556 19.83 -15.23 -43.66
N LYS A 557 20.13 -14.45 -44.70
CA LYS A 557 21.02 -14.85 -45.79
C LYS A 557 22.29 -14.01 -45.75
N SER A 558 23.43 -14.70 -45.71
CA SER A 558 24.75 -14.08 -45.71
C SER A 558 25.09 -13.52 -47.09
N SER A 559 26.03 -12.57 -47.13
CA SER A 559 26.65 -12.06 -48.38
C SER A 559 27.32 -13.17 -49.21
N THR A 560 27.70 -14.28 -48.58
CA THR A 560 28.25 -15.48 -49.24
C THR A 560 27.20 -16.35 -49.91
N GLY A 561 25.90 -16.08 -49.70
CA GLY A 561 24.78 -16.84 -50.26
C GLY A 561 24.22 -17.92 -49.31
N ASP A 562 24.88 -18.19 -48.20
CA ASP A 562 24.43 -19.16 -47.19
C ASP A 562 23.20 -18.65 -46.41
N ILE A 563 22.22 -19.54 -46.18
CA ILE A 563 21.03 -19.25 -45.39
C ILE A 563 21.16 -19.88 -44.00
N PHE A 564 21.05 -19.04 -42.97
CA PHE A 564 21.14 -19.44 -41.57
C PHE A 564 19.81 -19.21 -40.86
N LEU A 565 19.37 -20.21 -40.11
CA LEU A 565 18.32 -20.11 -39.11
C LEU A 565 18.99 -20.03 -37.74
N PHE A 566 19.00 -18.85 -37.12
CA PHE A 566 19.45 -18.66 -35.74
C PHE A 566 18.26 -18.78 -34.80
N CYS A 567 18.45 -19.44 -33.67
CA CYS A 567 17.43 -19.61 -32.65
C CYS A 567 18.02 -19.33 -31.27
N LYS A 568 17.33 -18.51 -30.47
CA LYS A 568 17.63 -18.28 -29.06
C LYS A 568 16.41 -18.57 -28.21
N GLY A 569 16.59 -19.21 -27.06
CA GLY A 569 15.47 -19.50 -26.18
C GLY A 569 15.84 -20.21 -24.89
N ALA A 570 14.82 -20.61 -24.14
CA ALA A 570 15.02 -21.37 -22.91
C ALA A 570 15.71 -22.71 -23.17
N ASP A 571 16.56 -23.11 -22.25
CA ASP A 571 17.20 -24.42 -22.15
C ASP A 571 16.23 -25.59 -22.40
N SER A 572 15.08 -25.60 -21.72
CA SER A 572 14.04 -26.62 -21.87
C SER A 572 13.41 -26.68 -23.27
N SER A 573 13.46 -25.58 -24.02
CA SER A 573 12.88 -25.47 -25.36
C SER A 573 13.91 -25.76 -26.45
N ILE A 574 15.18 -25.41 -26.26
CA ILE A 574 16.23 -25.62 -27.25
C ILE A 574 16.78 -27.05 -27.18
N PHE A 575 17.11 -27.57 -25.99
CA PHE A 575 17.75 -28.89 -25.87
C PHE A 575 17.01 -30.05 -26.57
N PRO A 576 15.67 -30.15 -26.54
CA PRO A 576 14.96 -31.23 -27.25
C PRO A 576 15.06 -31.16 -28.79
N ARG A 577 15.48 -30.03 -29.34
CA ARG A 577 15.53 -29.74 -30.79
C ARG A 577 16.96 -29.72 -31.33
N VAL A 578 17.95 -29.98 -30.49
CA VAL A 578 19.37 -30.01 -30.86
C VAL A 578 19.78 -31.44 -31.25
N LYS A 579 20.45 -31.57 -32.40
CA LYS A 579 21.00 -32.83 -32.92
C LYS A 579 22.51 -32.96 -32.68
N GLU A 580 23.24 -31.85 -32.76
CA GLU A 580 24.71 -31.80 -32.65
C GLU A 580 25.18 -30.69 -31.69
N GLY A 581 26.30 -30.90 -31.01
CA GLY A 581 26.92 -29.93 -30.08
C GLY A 581 27.32 -30.55 -28.74
N LYS A 582 28.09 -29.82 -27.91
CA LYS A 582 28.51 -30.26 -26.57
C LYS A 582 27.41 -30.07 -25.51
N ILE A 583 26.30 -30.80 -25.68
CA ILE A 583 25.07 -30.61 -24.88
C ILE A 583 25.34 -30.79 -23.38
N ASP A 584 26.06 -31.83 -22.96
CA ASP A 584 26.24 -32.13 -21.54
C ASP A 584 27.08 -31.08 -20.80
N GLN A 585 28.14 -30.56 -21.44
CA GLN A 585 28.98 -29.51 -20.87
C GLN A 585 28.21 -28.19 -20.73
N ILE A 586 27.49 -27.80 -21.78
CA ILE A 586 26.68 -26.58 -21.78
C ILE A 586 25.51 -26.70 -20.79
N ARG A 587 24.84 -27.86 -20.73
CA ARG A 587 23.79 -28.14 -19.75
C ARG A 587 24.29 -27.98 -18.31
N SER A 588 25.44 -28.58 -17.99
CA SER A 588 26.03 -28.45 -16.66
C SER A 588 26.35 -26.99 -16.30
N ARG A 589 26.80 -26.18 -17.28
CA ARG A 589 27.05 -24.75 -17.07
C ARG A 589 25.74 -23.96 -16.89
N VAL A 590 24.74 -24.22 -17.72
CA VAL A 590 23.39 -23.61 -17.61
C VAL A 590 22.77 -23.88 -16.26
N GLU A 591 22.85 -25.12 -15.77
CA GLU A 591 22.34 -25.49 -14.43
C GLU A 591 23.07 -24.73 -13.32
N ARG A 592 24.40 -24.60 -13.41
CA ARG A 592 25.19 -23.81 -12.45
C ARG A 592 24.78 -22.34 -12.46
N ASN A 593 24.66 -21.74 -13.65
CA ASN A 593 24.29 -20.34 -13.80
C ASN A 593 22.86 -20.06 -13.30
N ALA A 594 21.95 -21.01 -13.51
CA ALA A 594 20.60 -20.93 -12.96
C ALA A 594 20.59 -20.98 -11.42
N VAL A 595 21.46 -21.79 -10.80
CA VAL A 595 21.66 -21.83 -9.34
C VAL A 595 22.25 -20.52 -8.79
N GLU A 596 23.14 -19.88 -9.57
CA GLU A 596 23.68 -18.56 -9.26
C GLU A 596 22.65 -17.43 -9.47
N GLY A 597 21.47 -17.72 -10.03
CA GLY A 597 20.38 -16.78 -10.24
C GLY A 597 20.46 -15.99 -11.55
N LEU A 598 21.34 -16.41 -12.45
CA LEU A 598 21.45 -15.84 -13.78
C LEU A 598 20.35 -16.40 -14.69
N ARG A 599 19.75 -15.53 -15.49
CA ARG A 599 18.83 -15.93 -16.57
C ARG A 599 19.64 -16.53 -17.70
N THR A 600 19.37 -17.79 -18.02
CA THR A 600 20.11 -18.51 -19.06
C THR A 600 19.31 -18.61 -20.36
N LEU A 601 19.95 -18.30 -21.49
CA LEU A 601 19.39 -18.54 -22.83
C LEU A 601 20.35 -19.41 -23.65
N CYS A 602 19.83 -20.47 -24.26
CA CYS A 602 20.59 -21.29 -25.19
C CYS A 602 20.51 -20.69 -26.59
N VAL A 603 21.63 -20.71 -27.31
CA VAL A 603 21.75 -20.21 -28.68
C VAL A 603 22.16 -21.37 -29.58
N ALA A 604 21.39 -21.56 -30.65
CA ALA A 604 21.60 -22.62 -31.60
C ALA A 604 21.37 -22.11 -33.03
N TYR A 605 21.91 -22.82 -34.00
CA TYR A 605 21.75 -22.48 -35.41
C TYR A 605 21.52 -23.72 -36.27
N LYS A 606 20.95 -23.50 -37.46
CA LYS A 606 20.80 -24.49 -38.52
C LYS A 606 21.11 -23.83 -39.85
N LYS A 607 21.93 -24.48 -40.68
CA LYS A 607 22.15 -24.06 -42.06
C LYS A 607 21.03 -24.66 -42.91
N LEU A 608 20.28 -23.82 -43.63
CA LEU A 608 19.16 -24.25 -44.46
C LEU A 608 19.59 -24.34 -45.92
N THR A 609 19.13 -25.37 -46.62
CA THR A 609 19.21 -25.44 -48.08
C THR A 609 18.16 -24.55 -48.74
N ALA A 610 18.39 -24.14 -49.98
CA ALA A 610 17.44 -23.30 -50.72
C ALA A 610 16.05 -23.97 -50.88
N GLU A 611 16.01 -25.30 -50.99
CA GLU A 611 14.77 -26.08 -51.09
C GLU A 611 14.00 -26.10 -49.75
N GLU A 612 14.69 -26.34 -48.63
CA GLU A 612 14.09 -26.29 -47.30
C GLU A 612 13.53 -24.90 -47.00
N TYR A 613 14.27 -23.85 -47.35
CA TYR A 613 13.80 -22.47 -47.19
C TYR A 613 12.58 -22.18 -48.06
N SER A 614 12.56 -22.59 -49.33
CA SER A 614 11.39 -22.39 -50.21
C SER A 614 10.14 -23.08 -49.67
N ASN A 615 10.30 -24.30 -49.13
CA ASN A 615 9.19 -25.03 -48.50
C ASN A 615 8.72 -24.35 -47.20
N ALA A 616 9.65 -23.91 -46.34
CA ALA A 616 9.34 -23.17 -45.13
C ALA A 616 8.59 -21.87 -45.45
N GLN A 617 9.04 -21.12 -46.46
CA GLN A 617 8.41 -19.87 -46.91
C GLN A 617 6.97 -20.10 -47.39
N LYS A 618 6.70 -21.16 -48.17
CA LYS A 618 5.34 -21.51 -48.59
C LYS A 618 4.44 -21.85 -47.41
N MET A 619 4.92 -22.66 -46.46
CA MET A 619 4.14 -23.02 -45.26
C MET A 619 3.84 -21.78 -44.40
N LEU A 620 4.82 -20.91 -44.22
CA LEU A 620 4.67 -19.65 -43.48
C LEU A 620 3.68 -18.71 -44.15
N GLN A 621 3.77 -18.51 -45.47
CA GLN A 621 2.81 -17.69 -46.20
C GLN A 621 1.39 -18.24 -46.08
N ASN A 622 1.20 -19.56 -46.23
CA ASN A 622 -0.11 -20.19 -46.08
C ASN A 622 -0.69 -20.01 -44.66
N ALA A 623 0.15 -20.13 -43.63
CA ALA A 623 -0.27 -19.92 -42.24
C ALA A 623 -0.58 -18.44 -41.95
N LYS A 624 0.23 -17.49 -42.47
CA LYS A 624 0.00 -16.05 -42.33
C LYS A 624 -1.30 -15.60 -43.01
N MET A 625 -1.67 -16.23 -44.12
CA MET A 625 -2.89 -15.95 -44.88
C MET A 625 -4.15 -16.63 -44.31
N ALA A 626 -4.04 -17.45 -43.26
CA ALA A 626 -5.17 -18.15 -42.67
C ALA A 626 -6.08 -17.20 -41.87
N LEU A 627 -7.39 -17.23 -42.17
CA LEU A 627 -8.40 -16.38 -41.51
C LEU A 627 -8.86 -16.92 -40.14
N GLN A 628 -8.75 -18.24 -39.92
CA GLN A 628 -9.12 -18.91 -38.66
C GLN A 628 -7.92 -19.63 -38.06
N ASP A 629 -7.78 -19.53 -36.73
CA ASP A 629 -6.69 -20.13 -35.94
C ASP A 629 -5.28 -19.78 -36.45
N ARG A 630 -5.11 -18.55 -36.94
CA ARG A 630 -3.85 -18.06 -37.54
C ARG A 630 -2.65 -18.30 -36.62
N GLU A 631 -2.76 -17.90 -35.35
CA GLU A 631 -1.70 -18.05 -34.35
C GLU A 631 -1.33 -19.52 -34.11
N LYS A 632 -2.33 -20.39 -33.98
CA LYS A 632 -2.11 -21.83 -33.78
C LYS A 632 -1.43 -22.47 -35.01
N LYS A 633 -1.89 -22.15 -36.22
CA LYS A 633 -1.27 -22.62 -37.47
C LYS A 633 0.16 -22.11 -37.64
N LEU A 634 0.43 -20.85 -37.27
CA LEU A 634 1.78 -20.29 -37.27
C LEU A 634 2.67 -21.04 -36.27
N ALA A 635 2.18 -21.29 -35.06
CA ALA A 635 2.92 -22.06 -34.05
C ALA A 635 3.25 -23.48 -34.55
N GLU A 636 2.32 -24.16 -35.21
CA GLU A 636 2.56 -25.48 -35.81
C GLU A 636 3.61 -25.45 -36.94
N VAL A 637 3.62 -24.40 -37.78
CA VAL A 637 4.63 -24.23 -38.82
C VAL A 637 6.00 -23.91 -38.22
N TYR A 638 6.06 -23.04 -37.21
CA TYR A 638 7.29 -22.73 -36.49
C TYR A 638 7.91 -23.98 -35.88
N GLU A 639 7.10 -24.83 -35.24
CA GLU A 639 7.54 -26.07 -34.63
C GLU A 639 8.18 -27.03 -35.65
N LYS A 640 7.67 -27.06 -36.89
CA LYS A 640 8.25 -27.88 -37.97
C LYS A 640 9.59 -27.35 -38.46
N ILE A 641 9.73 -26.02 -38.59
CA ILE A 641 10.95 -25.37 -39.09
C ILE A 641 12.08 -25.48 -38.05
N GLU A 642 11.74 -25.36 -36.77
CA GLU A 642 12.66 -25.29 -35.64
C GLU A 642 13.11 -26.68 -35.14
N THR A 643 13.58 -27.53 -36.04
CA THR A 643 14.07 -28.89 -35.75
C THR A 643 15.51 -29.08 -36.26
N ASP A 644 16.25 -30.02 -35.66
CA ASP A 644 17.62 -30.39 -36.05
C ASP A 644 18.65 -29.25 -35.92
N PHE A 645 18.67 -28.57 -34.77
CA PHE A 645 19.63 -27.50 -34.49
C PHE A 645 21.02 -28.03 -34.10
N ILE A 646 22.04 -27.21 -34.37
CA ILE A 646 23.39 -27.34 -33.80
C ILE A 646 23.53 -26.33 -32.66
N LEU A 647 23.84 -26.80 -31.45
CA LEU A 647 23.99 -25.95 -30.27
C LEU A 647 25.34 -25.23 -30.31
N LEU A 648 25.33 -23.89 -30.27
CA LEU A 648 26.54 -23.07 -30.23
C LEU A 648 27.01 -22.82 -28.80
N GLY A 649 26.07 -22.49 -27.91
CA GLY A 649 26.38 -22.07 -26.55
C GLY A 649 25.17 -21.64 -25.74
N ALA A 650 25.45 -21.07 -24.58
CA ALA A 650 24.46 -20.45 -23.70
C ALA A 650 24.96 -19.10 -23.17
N THR A 651 24.04 -18.17 -22.93
CA THR A 651 24.31 -16.88 -22.30
C THR A 651 23.76 -16.87 -20.88
N ALA A 652 24.32 -16.00 -20.04
CA ALA A 652 23.86 -15.76 -18.68
C ALA A 652 23.71 -14.24 -18.45
N VAL A 653 22.50 -13.83 -18.08
CA VAL A 653 22.11 -12.44 -17.84
C VAL A 653 21.67 -12.30 -16.39
N GLU A 654 22.25 -11.36 -15.66
CA GLU A 654 21.85 -11.07 -14.28
C GLU A 654 20.76 -10.00 -14.25
N ASP A 655 19.76 -10.24 -13.41
CA ASP A 655 18.74 -9.25 -13.04
C ASP A 655 19.13 -8.69 -11.67
N ARG A 656 19.72 -7.48 -11.66
CA ARG A 656 20.31 -6.91 -10.43
C ARG A 656 19.25 -6.68 -9.36
N LEU A 657 19.57 -7.04 -8.11
CA LEU A 657 18.76 -6.70 -6.94
C LEU A 657 18.74 -5.20 -6.71
N GLN A 658 17.62 -4.68 -6.16
CA GLN A 658 17.56 -3.29 -5.70
C GLN A 658 18.55 -3.04 -4.55
N GLU A 659 19.04 -1.81 -4.47
CA GLU A 659 19.89 -1.35 -3.36
C GLU A 659 19.27 -1.71 -2.00
N LYS A 660 20.05 -2.39 -1.12
CA LYS A 660 19.63 -2.78 0.24
C LYS A 660 18.38 -3.67 0.32
N ALA A 661 17.99 -4.35 -0.76
CA ALA A 661 16.87 -5.30 -0.74
C ALA A 661 17.07 -6.43 0.29
N ALA A 662 18.27 -7.02 0.33
CA ALA A 662 18.61 -8.08 1.27
C ALA A 662 18.61 -7.60 2.74
N ASP A 663 19.16 -6.41 3.04
CA ASP A 663 19.13 -5.82 4.38
C ASP A 663 17.69 -5.51 4.84
N THR A 664 16.84 -5.08 3.90
CA THR A 664 15.42 -4.82 4.18
C THR A 664 14.68 -6.10 4.54
N ILE A 665 14.82 -7.17 3.76
CA ILE A 665 14.18 -8.47 4.06
C ILE A 665 14.69 -9.03 5.39
N GLU A 666 16.00 -8.95 5.65
CA GLU A 666 16.60 -9.41 6.90
C GLU A 666 16.04 -8.65 8.11
N ALA A 667 15.86 -7.33 7.98
CA ALA A 667 15.25 -6.49 9.02
C ALA A 667 13.77 -6.85 9.27
N LEU A 668 13.00 -7.11 8.21
CA LEU A 668 11.59 -7.52 8.33
C LEU A 668 11.45 -8.90 9.00
N GLN A 669 12.31 -9.86 8.66
CA GLN A 669 12.35 -11.16 9.33
C GLN A 669 12.69 -11.01 10.83
N LYS A 670 13.66 -10.16 11.18
CA LYS A 670 14.01 -9.85 12.60
C LYS A 670 12.85 -9.18 13.35
N ALA A 671 12.05 -8.37 12.66
CA ALA A 671 10.83 -7.77 13.19
C ALA A 671 9.68 -8.78 13.40
N GLY A 672 9.86 -10.04 12.99
CA GLY A 672 8.84 -11.09 13.09
C GLY A 672 7.80 -11.07 11.97
N ILE A 673 8.05 -10.33 10.89
CA ILE A 673 7.19 -10.25 9.71
C ILE A 673 7.56 -11.40 8.77
N LYS A 674 6.58 -12.16 8.32
CA LYS A 674 6.77 -13.24 7.34
C LYS A 674 6.72 -12.67 5.93
N VAL A 675 7.83 -12.79 5.20
CA VAL A 675 7.95 -12.29 3.82
C VAL A 675 7.74 -13.46 2.85
N TRP A 676 6.79 -13.30 1.94
CA TRP A 676 6.41 -14.27 0.93
C TRP A 676 6.62 -13.68 -0.45
N VAL A 677 7.27 -14.42 -1.35
CA VAL A 677 7.55 -13.97 -2.72
C VAL A 677 6.56 -14.64 -3.66
N LEU A 678 5.77 -13.84 -4.39
CA LEU A 678 4.75 -14.32 -5.33
C LEU A 678 5.12 -13.90 -6.76
N THR A 679 5.78 -14.76 -7.52
CA THR A 679 6.34 -14.42 -8.84
C THR A 679 5.78 -15.26 -9.99
N GLY A 680 5.77 -14.66 -11.19
CA GLY A 680 5.52 -15.35 -12.46
C GLY A 680 6.71 -16.15 -12.98
N ASP A 681 7.89 -16.00 -12.38
CA ASP A 681 9.14 -16.57 -12.87
C ASP A 681 9.27 -18.08 -12.64
N LYS A 682 10.30 -18.66 -13.29
CA LYS A 682 10.74 -20.03 -13.04
C LYS A 682 11.20 -20.21 -11.59
N MET A 683 11.07 -21.44 -11.12
CA MET A 683 11.38 -21.82 -9.74
C MET A 683 12.84 -21.56 -9.38
N GLU A 684 13.76 -21.94 -10.28
CA GLU A 684 15.20 -21.90 -10.06
C GLU A 684 15.68 -20.46 -9.90
N THR A 685 15.29 -19.57 -10.82
CA THR A 685 15.61 -18.13 -10.78
C THR A 685 15.04 -17.49 -9.52
N ALA A 686 13.77 -17.78 -9.19
CA ALA A 686 13.13 -17.20 -8.02
C ALA A 686 13.76 -17.68 -6.71
N ALA A 687 14.16 -18.96 -6.64
CA ALA A 687 14.88 -19.50 -5.49
C ALA A 687 16.25 -18.84 -5.32
N ALA A 688 17.00 -18.64 -6.41
CA ALA A 688 18.29 -17.96 -6.37
C ALA A 688 18.16 -16.49 -5.92
N THR A 689 17.15 -15.76 -6.41
CA THR A 689 16.83 -14.41 -5.91
C THR A 689 16.51 -14.45 -4.41
N CYS A 690 15.76 -15.46 -3.93
CA CYS A 690 15.47 -15.62 -2.50
C CYS A 690 16.73 -15.87 -1.66
N TYR A 691 17.71 -16.62 -2.17
CA TYR A 691 19.01 -16.79 -1.52
C TYR A 691 19.83 -15.49 -1.52
N ALA A 692 19.86 -14.76 -2.63
CA ALA A 692 20.56 -13.48 -2.75
C ALA A 692 19.96 -12.41 -1.82
N CYS A 693 18.64 -12.39 -1.68
CA CYS A 693 17.89 -11.55 -0.75
C CYS A 693 17.99 -12.02 0.72
N LYS A 694 18.69 -13.12 1.01
CA LYS A 694 18.76 -13.79 2.33
C LYS A 694 17.40 -14.19 2.91
N LEU A 695 16.38 -14.34 2.07
CA LEU A 695 15.08 -14.85 2.48
C LEU A 695 15.19 -16.33 2.88
N PHE A 696 15.87 -17.12 2.03
CA PHE A 696 16.33 -18.46 2.36
C PHE A 696 17.78 -18.42 2.81
N ARG A 697 18.06 -19.03 3.96
CA ARG A 697 19.41 -19.19 4.49
C ARG A 697 19.95 -20.55 4.07
N ARG A 698 21.27 -20.72 4.10
CA ARG A 698 21.92 -22.01 3.76
C ARG A 698 21.50 -23.16 4.69
N ASN A 699 21.04 -22.86 5.89
CA ASN A 699 20.52 -23.84 6.85
C ASN A 699 18.99 -24.03 6.78
N THR A 700 18.29 -23.34 5.88
CA THR A 700 16.84 -23.48 5.70
C THR A 700 16.53 -24.76 4.93
N GLN A 701 15.70 -25.63 5.49
CA GLN A 701 15.23 -26.83 4.80
C GLN A 701 14.08 -26.46 3.85
N ILE A 702 14.29 -26.68 2.56
CA ILE A 702 13.31 -26.36 1.53
C ILE A 702 12.33 -27.52 1.33
N LEU A 703 11.04 -27.21 1.50
CA LEU A 703 9.91 -28.06 1.17
C LEU A 703 9.39 -27.65 -0.20
N GLU A 704 9.28 -28.59 -1.13
CA GLU A 704 8.84 -28.28 -2.49
C GLU A 704 7.52 -28.98 -2.79
N LEU A 705 6.55 -28.21 -3.28
CA LEU A 705 5.25 -28.65 -3.73
C LEU A 705 5.11 -28.25 -5.20
N THR A 706 5.68 -29.07 -6.08
CA THR A 706 5.73 -28.86 -7.53
C THR A 706 4.93 -29.90 -8.27
N THR A 707 4.49 -29.57 -9.47
CA THR A 707 3.73 -30.48 -10.36
C THR A 707 4.50 -31.78 -10.60
N LYS A 708 5.83 -31.71 -10.76
CA LYS A 708 6.70 -32.89 -10.91
C LYS A 708 6.54 -33.88 -9.74
N LYS A 709 6.59 -33.38 -8.50
CA LYS A 709 6.41 -34.23 -7.31
C LYS A 709 4.98 -34.75 -7.16
N ILE A 710 3.99 -33.98 -7.62
CA ILE A 710 2.57 -34.37 -7.58
C ILE A 710 2.22 -35.40 -8.67
N GLU A 711 2.97 -35.42 -9.78
CA GLU A 711 2.85 -36.47 -10.79
C GLU A 711 3.50 -37.78 -10.32
N GLU A 712 4.59 -37.70 -9.54
CA GLU A 712 5.28 -38.86 -8.95
C GLU A 712 4.55 -39.45 -7.73
N GLN A 713 3.91 -38.61 -6.90
CA GLN A 713 3.19 -38.99 -5.68
C GLN A 713 1.83 -38.29 -5.64
N SER A 714 0.78 -38.98 -5.19
CA SER A 714 -0.56 -38.38 -5.13
C SER A 714 -0.55 -37.08 -4.29
N LEU A 715 -1.31 -36.05 -4.69
CA LEU A 715 -1.37 -34.76 -3.99
C LEU A 715 -1.69 -34.91 -2.50
N HIS A 716 -2.49 -35.91 -2.13
CA HIS A 716 -2.84 -36.20 -0.74
C HIS A 716 -1.62 -36.59 0.08
N ASP A 717 -0.81 -37.52 -0.45
CA ASP A 717 0.33 -38.10 0.24
C ASP A 717 1.43 -37.05 0.42
N VAL A 718 1.69 -36.25 -0.63
CA VAL A 718 2.67 -35.15 -0.57
C VAL A 718 2.29 -34.12 0.50
N LEU A 719 1.04 -33.65 0.50
CA LEU A 719 0.58 -32.68 1.50
C LEU A 719 0.59 -33.26 2.92
N PHE A 720 0.20 -34.53 3.08
CA PHE A 720 0.19 -35.19 4.38
C PHE A 720 1.61 -35.39 4.92
N ASP A 721 2.55 -35.85 4.11
CA ASP A 721 3.95 -36.01 4.49
C ASP A 721 4.63 -34.69 4.82
N LEU A 722 4.36 -33.64 4.05
CA LEU A 722 4.83 -32.28 4.35
C LEU A 722 4.26 -31.77 5.67
N SER A 723 2.95 -31.92 5.88
CA SER A 723 2.30 -31.51 7.13
C SER A 723 2.90 -32.24 8.33
N LYS A 724 3.14 -33.55 8.21
CA LYS A 724 3.72 -34.38 9.26
C LYS A 724 5.17 -34.01 9.56
N THR A 725 5.95 -33.68 8.53
CA THR A 725 7.35 -33.23 8.67
C THR A 725 7.42 -31.93 9.46
N VAL A 726 6.54 -30.99 9.14
CA VAL A 726 6.46 -29.68 9.79
C VAL A 726 5.89 -29.78 11.21
N LEU A 727 4.86 -30.62 11.42
CA LEU A 727 4.18 -30.78 12.70
C LEU A 727 4.97 -31.61 13.72
N ARG A 728 5.74 -32.61 13.29
CA ARG A 728 6.58 -33.42 14.19
C ARG A 728 7.61 -32.58 14.95
N HIS A 729 8.12 -31.51 14.34
CA HIS A 729 9.03 -30.58 14.99
C HIS A 729 8.31 -29.48 15.79
N SER A 730 7.15 -28.99 15.32
CA SER A 730 6.36 -27.98 16.02
C SER A 730 5.71 -28.51 17.33
N GLY A 731 5.34 -29.79 17.37
CA GLY A 731 4.68 -30.43 18.51
C GLY A 731 5.54 -30.62 19.77
N SER A 732 6.87 -30.51 19.67
CA SER A 732 7.78 -30.59 20.84
C SER A 732 7.83 -29.31 21.68
N LEU A 733 7.18 -28.22 21.24
CA LEU A 733 7.28 -26.88 21.85
C LEU A 733 6.27 -26.58 22.97
N THR A 734 5.30 -27.45 23.25
CA THR A 734 4.19 -27.10 24.17
C THR A 734 4.33 -27.63 25.60
N ARG A 735 5.45 -28.24 26.02
CA ARG A 735 5.54 -28.80 27.37
C ARG A 735 6.67 -28.40 28.31
N ASP A 736 7.84 -27.98 27.84
CA ASP A 736 8.94 -27.65 28.78
C ASP A 736 9.49 -26.25 28.56
N SER A 737 8.88 -25.30 29.27
CA SER A 737 9.53 -24.02 29.56
C SER A 737 10.61 -24.24 30.62
N PHE A 738 11.78 -23.63 30.39
CA PHE A 738 12.82 -23.32 31.38
C PHE A 738 14.07 -24.24 31.44
N SER A 739 14.86 -24.29 30.37
CA SER A 739 16.33 -24.39 30.50
C SER A 739 17.04 -23.92 29.24
N GLY A 740 17.83 -22.85 29.39
CA GLY A 740 18.65 -22.32 28.30
C GLY A 740 19.76 -23.26 27.88
N LEU A 741 19.76 -23.61 26.59
CA LEU A 741 20.93 -23.61 25.72
C LEU A 741 20.40 -23.64 24.27
N SER A 742 20.98 -22.83 23.42
CA SER A 742 20.74 -22.74 21.98
C SER A 742 20.76 -24.11 21.29
N ALA A 743 19.59 -24.69 21.04
CA ALA A 743 19.43 -25.74 20.04
C ALA A 743 18.97 -25.06 18.75
N ASP A 744 19.77 -25.20 17.70
CA ASP A 744 19.56 -24.62 16.37
C ASP A 744 18.15 -24.95 15.87
N MET A 745 17.28 -23.93 15.85
CA MET A 745 15.89 -24.07 15.42
C MET A 745 15.89 -24.21 13.90
N GLN A 746 15.57 -25.40 13.39
CA GLN A 746 15.56 -25.66 11.94
C GLN A 746 14.46 -24.81 11.27
N ASP A 747 14.87 -23.88 10.42
CA ASP A 747 13.97 -23.03 9.62
C ASP A 747 13.49 -23.79 8.38
N TYR A 748 12.19 -23.79 8.12
CA TYR A 748 11.59 -24.38 6.92
C TYR A 748 11.16 -23.31 5.91
N GLY A 749 11.52 -23.50 4.64
CA GLY A 749 11.03 -22.72 3.51
C GLY A 749 10.09 -23.55 2.64
N LEU A 750 9.04 -22.96 2.06
CA LEU A 750 8.14 -23.65 1.12
C LEU A 750 8.28 -23.06 -0.28
N ILE A 751 8.39 -23.92 -1.30
CA ILE A 751 8.31 -23.56 -2.72
C ILE A 751 7.08 -24.24 -3.33
N ILE A 752 6.23 -23.47 -4.00
CA ILE A 752 5.03 -23.97 -4.66
C ILE A 752 4.89 -23.41 -6.08
N ASP A 753 4.40 -24.22 -7.02
CA ASP A 753 4.07 -23.74 -8.37
C ASP A 753 2.58 -23.39 -8.54
N GLY A 754 2.28 -22.49 -9.48
CA GLY A 754 0.90 -22.03 -9.75
C GLY A 754 -0.05 -23.14 -10.20
N ALA A 755 0.47 -24.21 -10.81
CA ALA A 755 -0.32 -25.36 -11.23
C ALA A 755 -0.76 -26.21 -10.03
N ALA A 756 0.16 -26.56 -9.12
CA ALA A 756 -0.17 -27.25 -7.88
C ALA A 756 -1.08 -26.41 -7.00
N LEU A 757 -0.85 -25.09 -6.92
CA LEU A 757 -1.73 -24.21 -6.17
C LEU A 757 -3.16 -24.26 -6.70
N SER A 758 -3.34 -24.29 -8.02
CA SER A 758 -4.68 -24.39 -8.62
C SER A 758 -5.38 -25.69 -8.23
N LEU A 759 -4.65 -26.80 -8.09
CA LEU A 759 -5.20 -28.06 -7.62
C LEU A 759 -5.64 -27.99 -6.15
N ILE A 760 -4.86 -27.32 -5.29
CA ILE A 760 -5.19 -27.11 -3.87
C ILE A 760 -6.41 -26.17 -3.72
N MET A 761 -6.55 -25.19 -4.60
CA MET A 761 -7.60 -24.17 -4.54
C MET A 761 -8.94 -24.61 -5.14
N LYS A 762 -8.96 -25.66 -5.98
CA LYS A 762 -10.20 -26.15 -6.61
C LYS A 762 -11.18 -26.69 -5.54
N PRO A 763 -12.41 -26.17 -5.47
CA PRO A 763 -13.43 -26.73 -4.59
C PRO A 763 -13.83 -28.13 -5.10
N ARG A 764 -13.81 -29.14 -4.22
CA ARG A 764 -14.30 -30.49 -4.54
C ARG A 764 -15.83 -30.50 -4.62
N GLN A 765 -16.37 -31.25 -5.59
CA GLN A 765 -17.81 -31.48 -5.78
C GLN A 765 -18.41 -32.45 -4.75
N ASP A 766 -17.57 -33.26 -4.07
CA ASP A 766 -18.00 -34.10 -2.94
C ASP A 766 -17.97 -33.26 -1.66
N GLY A 767 -19.10 -33.18 -0.94
CA GLY A 767 -19.34 -32.34 0.25
C GLY A 767 -18.44 -32.53 1.48
N SER A 768 -17.26 -33.13 1.33
CA SER A 768 -16.12 -33.08 2.26
C SER A 768 -15.34 -31.77 2.05
N SER A 769 -15.92 -30.66 2.49
CA SER A 769 -15.25 -29.36 2.50
C SER A 769 -14.06 -29.35 3.47
N GLY A 770 -12.87 -28.97 3.00
CA GLY A 770 -11.89 -28.27 3.87
C GLY A 770 -10.46 -28.80 3.99
N ASN A 771 -10.16 -30.07 3.74
CA ASN A 771 -8.90 -30.63 4.28
C ASN A 771 -7.60 -30.08 3.63
N TYR A 772 -7.51 -29.96 2.29
CA TYR A 772 -6.25 -29.53 1.64
C TYR A 772 -5.92 -28.04 1.81
N ARG A 773 -6.94 -27.17 1.76
CA ARG A 773 -6.74 -25.72 1.95
C ARG A 773 -6.30 -25.42 3.38
N GLU A 774 -6.90 -26.10 4.37
CA GLU A 774 -6.50 -25.96 5.78
C GLU A 774 -5.12 -26.56 6.04
N LEU A 775 -4.82 -27.74 5.49
CA LEU A 775 -3.51 -28.38 5.62
C LEU A 775 -2.39 -27.53 4.97
N PHE A 776 -2.66 -26.98 3.79
CA PHE A 776 -1.74 -26.04 3.13
C PHE A 776 -1.52 -24.77 3.96
N LEU A 777 -2.58 -24.20 4.52
CA LEU A 777 -2.48 -23.06 5.45
C LEU A 777 -1.64 -23.39 6.68
N GLU A 778 -1.78 -24.60 7.23
CA GLU A 778 -1.02 -25.05 8.40
C GLU A 778 0.47 -25.21 8.09
N ILE A 779 0.82 -25.78 6.94
CA ILE A 779 2.22 -25.86 6.46
C ILE A 779 2.79 -24.44 6.30
N CYS A 780 2.09 -23.58 5.56
CA CYS A 780 2.51 -22.20 5.33
C CYS A 780 2.68 -21.37 6.61
N ARG A 781 1.87 -21.63 7.65
CA ARG A 781 1.99 -20.94 8.94
C ARG A 781 3.27 -21.33 9.69
N ASN A 782 3.76 -22.55 9.50
CA ASN A 782 4.95 -23.03 10.20
C ASN A 782 6.24 -22.78 9.40
N CYS A 783 6.15 -22.50 8.10
CA CYS A 783 7.30 -22.05 7.31
C CYS A 783 7.65 -20.57 7.61
N SER A 784 8.94 -20.26 7.64
CA SER A 784 9.45 -18.89 7.87
C SER A 784 9.34 -18.03 6.60
N ALA A 785 9.52 -18.64 5.43
CA ALA A 785 9.40 -18.03 4.12
C ALA A 785 8.68 -18.95 3.14
N VAL A 786 7.89 -18.35 2.24
CA VAL A 786 7.17 -19.07 1.19
C VAL A 786 7.45 -18.39 -0.15
N LEU A 787 7.78 -19.19 -1.16
CA LEU A 787 8.01 -18.77 -2.52
C LEU A 787 6.97 -19.45 -3.43
N CYS A 788 6.17 -18.65 -4.11
CA CYS A 788 5.22 -19.11 -5.11
C CYS A 788 5.73 -18.72 -6.51
N CYS A 789 5.91 -19.71 -7.39
CA CYS A 789 6.47 -19.54 -8.73
C CYS A 789 5.42 -19.78 -9.81
N ARG A 790 5.64 -19.21 -11.00
CA ARG A 790 4.72 -19.32 -12.16
C ARG A 790 3.28 -18.95 -11.81
N MET A 791 3.12 -17.89 -11.03
CA MET A 791 1.82 -17.40 -10.57
C MET A 791 1.15 -16.50 -11.61
N ALA A 792 -0.11 -16.77 -11.92
CA ALA A 792 -0.97 -15.82 -12.65
C ALA A 792 -1.44 -14.69 -11.71
N PRO A 793 -1.74 -13.47 -12.22
CA PRO A 793 -2.17 -12.33 -11.38
C PRO A 793 -3.32 -12.66 -10.43
N LEU A 794 -4.40 -13.28 -10.93
CA LEU A 794 -5.56 -13.67 -10.12
C LEU A 794 -5.20 -14.65 -8.99
N GLN A 795 -4.24 -15.54 -9.22
CA GLN A 795 -3.81 -16.49 -8.21
C GLN A 795 -3.01 -15.81 -7.09
N LYS A 796 -2.23 -14.74 -7.40
CA LYS A 796 -1.58 -13.92 -6.37
C LYS A 796 -2.61 -13.35 -5.40
N ALA A 797 -3.68 -12.76 -5.92
CA ALA A 797 -4.79 -12.25 -5.10
C ALA A 797 -5.48 -13.35 -4.27
N GLN A 798 -5.66 -14.55 -4.83
CA GLN A 798 -6.24 -15.69 -4.12
C GLN A 798 -5.39 -16.13 -2.91
N ILE A 799 -4.05 -16.12 -3.01
CA ILE A 799 -3.15 -16.39 -1.87
C ILE A 799 -3.33 -15.35 -0.78
N VAL A 800 -3.34 -14.06 -1.14
CA VAL A 800 -3.53 -12.98 -0.16
C VAL A 800 -4.88 -13.14 0.55
N LYS A 801 -5.95 -13.41 -0.22
CA LYS A 801 -7.28 -13.66 0.32
C LYS A 801 -7.34 -14.89 1.23
N LEU A 802 -6.63 -15.97 0.86
CA LEU A 802 -6.52 -17.19 1.66
C LEU A 802 -5.94 -16.90 3.04
N ILE A 803 -4.83 -16.16 3.11
CA ILE A 803 -4.14 -15.84 4.37
C ILE A 803 -4.92 -14.82 5.20
N LYS A 804 -5.47 -13.79 4.55
CA LYS A 804 -6.32 -12.76 5.17
C LYS A 804 -7.57 -13.34 5.83
N LEU A 805 -8.18 -14.36 5.23
CA LEU A 805 -9.38 -15.02 5.76
C LEU A 805 -9.06 -16.23 6.67
N SER A 806 -7.79 -16.46 7.00
CA SER A 806 -7.40 -17.52 7.93
C SER A 806 -7.89 -17.25 9.36
N LYS A 807 -7.94 -18.28 10.21
CA LYS A 807 -8.48 -18.23 11.58
C LYS A 807 -7.83 -17.16 12.48
N GLU A 808 -6.58 -16.80 12.22
CA GLU A 808 -5.85 -15.78 13.00
C GLU A 808 -6.13 -14.34 12.53
N HIS A 809 -6.76 -14.16 11.37
CA HIS A 809 -6.99 -12.87 10.72
C HIS A 809 -5.74 -11.96 10.70
N PRO A 810 -4.58 -12.45 10.20
CA PRO A 810 -3.35 -11.67 10.18
C PRO A 810 -3.48 -10.46 9.25
N ILE A 811 -2.81 -9.37 9.60
CA ILE A 811 -2.75 -8.18 8.75
C ILE A 811 -1.72 -8.41 7.65
N THR A 812 -2.16 -8.16 6.42
CA THR A 812 -1.43 -8.51 5.20
C THR A 812 -1.06 -7.25 4.42
N LEU A 813 0.20 -7.15 4.04
CA LEU A 813 0.72 -6.15 3.13
C LEU A 813 1.05 -6.80 1.79
N ALA A 814 0.71 -6.15 0.69
CA ALA A 814 1.16 -6.53 -0.65
C ALA A 814 1.97 -5.39 -1.27
N ILE A 815 3.14 -5.72 -1.84
CA ILE A 815 4.01 -4.79 -2.55
C ILE A 815 4.30 -5.29 -3.97
N GLY A 816 4.23 -4.39 -4.93
CA GLY A 816 4.50 -4.66 -6.35
C GLY A 816 4.68 -3.36 -7.13
N ASP A 817 5.15 -3.44 -8.37
CA ASP A 817 5.41 -2.29 -9.25
C ASP A 817 4.56 -2.32 -10.53
N GLY A 818 4.27 -3.52 -11.05
CA GLY A 818 3.54 -3.73 -12.30
C GLY A 818 2.01 -3.90 -12.16
N ALA A 819 1.30 -3.94 -13.28
CA ALA A 819 -0.16 -4.19 -13.27
C ALA A 819 -0.54 -5.61 -12.85
N ASN A 820 0.37 -6.58 -13.01
CA ASN A 820 0.21 -7.96 -12.54
C ASN A 820 -0.03 -8.02 -11.02
N ASP A 821 0.45 -7.02 -10.28
CA ASP A 821 0.36 -6.98 -8.82
C ASP A 821 -0.82 -6.16 -8.31
N VAL A 822 -1.50 -5.41 -9.18
CA VAL A 822 -2.65 -4.57 -8.79
C VAL A 822 -3.73 -5.41 -8.12
N SER A 823 -4.01 -6.60 -8.63
CA SER A 823 -4.99 -7.53 -8.04
C SER A 823 -4.61 -7.96 -6.61
N MET A 824 -3.32 -8.19 -6.36
CA MET A 824 -2.77 -8.53 -5.05
C MET A 824 -2.81 -7.35 -4.07
N ILE A 825 -2.42 -6.15 -4.55
CA ILE A 825 -2.39 -4.87 -3.81
C ILE A 825 -3.80 -4.47 -3.37
N LEU A 826 -4.80 -4.63 -4.23
CA LEU A 826 -6.19 -4.30 -3.92
C LEU A 826 -6.82 -5.28 -2.91
N GLU A 827 -6.43 -6.56 -2.94
CA GLU A 827 -6.96 -7.57 -2.01
C GLU A 827 -6.31 -7.50 -0.60
N ALA A 828 -5.04 -7.08 -0.49
CA ALA A 828 -4.36 -6.95 0.80
C ALA A 828 -4.97 -5.87 1.72
N HIS A 829 -4.73 -5.97 3.04
CA HIS A 829 -5.15 -4.93 3.99
C HIS A 829 -4.42 -3.60 3.73
N VAL A 830 -3.15 -3.67 3.39
CA VAL A 830 -2.34 -2.53 2.95
C VAL A 830 -1.70 -2.87 1.61
N GLY A 831 -1.91 -2.02 0.61
CA GLY A 831 -1.25 -2.13 -0.68
C GLY A 831 -0.15 -1.07 -0.83
N ILE A 832 1.07 -1.48 -1.17
CA ILE A 832 2.18 -0.59 -1.49
C ILE A 832 2.54 -0.77 -2.97
N GLY A 833 2.67 0.33 -3.68
CA GLY A 833 3.14 0.35 -5.06
C GLY A 833 4.57 0.87 -5.11
N ILE A 834 5.45 0.24 -5.87
CA ILE A 834 6.76 0.82 -6.20
C ILE A 834 6.60 1.74 -7.40
N ILE A 835 7.20 2.93 -7.33
CA ILE A 835 7.25 3.87 -8.44
C ILE A 835 8.40 3.42 -9.36
N GLY A 836 8.13 2.40 -10.16
CA GLY A 836 9.09 1.79 -11.06
C GLY A 836 9.22 2.51 -12.41
N LYS A 837 10.27 2.15 -13.16
CA LYS A 837 10.46 2.55 -14.58
C LYS A 837 9.44 1.87 -15.50
N GLU A 838 8.95 0.72 -15.08
CA GLU A 838 7.99 -0.13 -15.78
C GLU A 838 6.61 0.56 -15.89
N GLY A 839 6.15 1.25 -14.85
CA GLY A 839 4.97 2.11 -14.91
C GLY A 839 4.46 2.56 -13.56
N ARG A 840 3.35 3.32 -13.55
CA ARG A 840 2.78 3.90 -12.31
C ARG A 840 1.48 3.25 -11.85
N GLN A 841 1.14 2.07 -12.38
CA GLN A 841 -0.17 1.46 -12.13
C GLN A 841 -0.32 0.87 -10.73
N ALA A 842 0.68 0.12 -10.26
CA ALA A 842 0.71 -0.31 -8.88
C ALA A 842 0.70 0.89 -7.95
N ALA A 843 1.54 1.90 -8.19
CA ALA A 843 1.63 3.15 -7.42
C ALA A 843 0.31 3.96 -7.37
N ARG A 844 -0.50 3.95 -8.43
CA ARG A 844 -1.78 4.67 -8.48
C ARG A 844 -2.89 3.90 -7.76
N ASN A 845 -2.88 2.57 -7.85
CA ASN A 845 -3.90 1.71 -7.29
C ASN A 845 -3.62 1.29 -5.84
N SER A 846 -2.37 1.45 -5.38
CA SER A 846 -1.95 1.21 -4.00
C SER A 846 -2.48 2.26 -3.02
N ASP A 847 -2.36 1.94 -1.73
CA ASP A 847 -2.64 2.86 -0.61
C ASP A 847 -1.45 3.80 -0.37
N TYR A 848 -0.24 3.30 -0.57
CA TYR A 848 1.02 4.04 -0.49
C TYR A 848 1.86 3.76 -1.74
N ALA A 849 2.63 4.73 -2.19
CA ALA A 849 3.64 4.51 -3.22
C ALA A 849 5.02 4.93 -2.72
N ILE A 850 6.03 4.09 -2.95
CA ILE A 850 7.42 4.35 -2.57
C ILE A 850 8.34 4.24 -3.79
N PRO A 851 9.40 5.04 -3.92
CA PRO A 851 10.29 4.96 -5.08
C PRO A 851 11.07 3.65 -5.22
N LYS A 852 11.54 3.10 -4.09
CA LYS A 852 12.43 1.93 -4.02
C LYS A 852 12.04 1.01 -2.87
N PHE A 853 12.36 -0.28 -2.98
CA PHE A 853 12.06 -1.28 -1.97
C PHE A 853 12.73 -1.01 -0.61
N LYS A 854 13.94 -0.42 -0.58
CA LYS A 854 14.67 -0.07 0.66
C LYS A 854 13.87 0.81 1.62
N HIS A 855 12.97 1.64 1.11
CA HIS A 855 12.17 2.54 1.93
C HIS A 855 11.09 1.80 2.74
N LEU A 856 10.75 0.57 2.36
CA LEU A 856 9.83 -0.28 3.12
C LEU A 856 10.33 -0.52 4.56
N LYS A 857 11.65 -0.65 4.74
CA LYS A 857 12.29 -0.82 6.06
C LYS A 857 11.91 0.33 7.01
N LYS A 858 12.10 1.58 6.57
CA LYS A 858 11.80 2.77 7.38
C LYS A 858 10.29 2.97 7.53
N MET A 859 9.55 2.79 6.45
CA MET A 859 8.09 2.96 6.43
C MET A 859 7.38 2.06 7.46
N LEU A 860 7.76 0.78 7.56
CA LEU A 860 7.14 -0.14 8.51
C LEU A 860 7.71 0.02 9.93
N LEU A 861 9.03 -0.04 10.08
CA LEU A 861 9.66 -0.12 11.40
C LEU A 861 9.64 1.21 12.16
N VAL A 862 9.65 2.35 11.46
CA VAL A 862 9.64 3.68 12.07
C VAL A 862 8.25 4.29 12.02
N HIS A 863 7.75 4.59 10.81
CA HIS A 863 6.48 5.29 10.64
C HIS A 863 5.30 4.44 11.12
N GLY A 864 5.24 3.17 10.71
CA GLY A 864 4.19 2.25 11.17
C GLY A 864 4.17 2.07 12.68
N HIS A 865 5.33 1.89 13.30
CA HIS A 865 5.47 1.80 14.75
C HIS A 865 4.98 3.07 15.45
N PHE A 866 5.41 4.25 14.99
CA PHE A 866 4.94 5.52 15.53
C PHE A 866 3.44 5.72 15.36
N TYR A 867 2.89 5.51 14.16
CA TYR A 867 1.47 5.70 13.90
C TYR A 867 0.61 4.81 14.79
N TYR A 868 0.99 3.55 14.99
CA TYR A 868 0.26 2.66 15.88
C TYR A 868 0.31 3.08 17.35
N VAL A 869 1.48 3.41 17.89
CA VAL A 869 1.61 3.80 19.31
C VAL A 869 0.83 5.08 19.57
N ARG A 870 1.03 6.10 18.72
CA ARG A 870 0.34 7.40 18.79
C ARG A 870 -1.18 7.25 18.82
N ILE A 871 -1.76 6.52 17.86
CA ILE A 871 -3.21 6.35 17.79
C ILE A 871 -3.75 5.51 18.95
N SER A 872 -3.00 4.49 19.39
CA SER A 872 -3.43 3.60 20.46
C SER A 872 -3.54 4.36 21.78
N GLU A 873 -2.54 5.19 22.09
CA GLU A 873 -2.54 6.04 23.27
C GLU A 873 -3.62 7.13 23.19
N LEU A 874 -3.81 7.75 22.01
CA LEU A 874 -4.89 8.70 21.80
C LEU A 874 -6.25 8.09 22.11
N VAL A 875 -6.57 6.90 21.57
CA VAL A 875 -7.86 6.23 21.79
C VAL A 875 -8.05 5.89 23.27
N GLN A 876 -7.05 5.32 23.94
CA GLN A 876 -7.14 4.98 25.36
C GLN A 876 -7.33 6.22 26.24
N TYR A 877 -6.57 7.29 25.97
CA TYR A 877 -6.67 8.55 26.69
C TYR A 877 -8.04 9.22 26.50
N PHE A 878 -8.60 9.18 25.28
CA PHE A 878 -9.93 9.74 25.01
C PHE A 878 -11.02 9.06 25.82
N PHE A 879 -10.97 7.74 26.01
CA PHE A 879 -11.91 7.05 26.87
C PHE A 879 -11.67 7.36 28.35
N TYR A 880 -10.43 7.31 28.80
CA TYR A 880 -10.04 7.66 30.18
C TYR A 880 -10.54 9.05 30.60
N LYS A 881 -10.26 10.09 29.80
CA LYS A 881 -10.64 11.47 30.14
C LYS A 881 -12.16 11.65 30.22
N ASN A 882 -12.92 10.96 29.36
CA ASN A 882 -14.39 11.04 29.38
C ASN A 882 -15.01 10.24 30.53
N VAL A 883 -14.42 9.12 30.94
CA VAL A 883 -14.80 8.43 32.18
C VAL A 883 -14.57 9.33 33.39
N CYS A 884 -13.39 9.95 33.48
CA CYS A 884 -13.03 10.91 34.54
C CYS A 884 -14.03 12.06 34.62
N PHE A 885 -14.50 12.53 33.47
CA PHE A 885 -15.43 13.65 33.35
C PHE A 885 -16.85 13.30 33.76
N ILE A 886 -17.41 12.19 33.28
CA ILE A 886 -18.84 11.90 33.46
C ILE A 886 -19.15 11.13 34.75
N PHE A 887 -18.18 10.40 35.31
CA PHE A 887 -18.40 9.58 36.49
C PHE A 887 -18.69 10.41 37.77
N PRO A 888 -18.06 11.59 38.01
CA PRO A 888 -18.46 12.48 39.10
C PRO A 888 -19.91 12.98 38.94
N GLN A 889 -20.36 13.22 37.71
CA GLN A 889 -21.75 13.62 37.44
C GLN A 889 -22.75 12.49 37.73
N PHE A 890 -22.35 11.24 37.52
CA PHE A 890 -23.10 10.05 37.97
C PHE A 890 -23.16 9.96 39.50
N LEU A 891 -22.03 10.14 40.20
CA LEU A 891 -21.98 10.14 41.67
C LEU A 891 -22.82 11.27 42.27
N TYR A 892 -22.82 12.45 41.66
CA TYR A 892 -23.62 13.58 42.12
C TYR A 892 -25.12 13.29 42.17
N GLN A 893 -25.63 12.39 41.32
CA GLN A 893 -27.06 12.05 41.30
C GLN A 893 -27.54 11.38 42.59
N PHE A 894 -26.65 10.69 43.30
CA PHE A 894 -26.96 10.08 44.60
C PHE A 894 -27.18 11.14 45.68
N PHE A 895 -26.62 12.35 45.52
CA PHE A 895 -26.69 13.42 46.50
C PHE A 895 -27.73 14.51 46.16
N CYS A 896 -28.33 14.46 44.97
CA CYS A 896 -29.35 15.43 44.53
C CYS A 896 -30.76 14.84 44.44
N GLY A 897 -31.00 13.68 45.08
CA GLY A 897 -32.28 12.97 45.05
C GLY A 897 -32.68 12.49 43.66
N PHE A 898 -31.69 12.19 42.79
CA PHE A 898 -31.90 11.74 41.41
C PHE A 898 -32.75 12.69 40.54
N SER A 899 -32.68 13.99 40.82
CA SER A 899 -33.37 15.07 40.09
C SER A 899 -32.78 15.40 38.70
N GLN A 900 -31.73 14.68 38.27
CA GLN A 900 -31.02 14.90 36.99
C GLN A 900 -30.29 16.25 36.92
N GLN A 901 -30.01 16.89 38.06
CA GLN A 901 -29.26 18.14 38.13
C GLN A 901 -27.83 17.93 37.59
N PRO A 902 -27.40 18.70 36.56
CA PRO A 902 -26.02 18.65 36.10
C PRO A 902 -25.08 19.23 37.16
N LEU A 903 -23.95 18.56 37.36
CA LEU A 903 -22.86 19.01 38.24
C LEU A 903 -22.08 20.18 37.61
N TYR A 904 -21.92 20.15 36.30
CA TYR A 904 -21.13 21.13 35.55
C TYR A 904 -22.02 22.11 34.79
N ASP A 905 -21.52 23.32 34.58
CA ASP A 905 -22.20 24.30 33.73
C ASP A 905 -22.20 23.86 32.25
N THR A 906 -23.22 24.30 31.54
CA THR A 906 -23.41 24.02 30.10
C THR A 906 -22.23 24.45 29.23
N ALA A 907 -21.53 25.55 29.57
CA ALA A 907 -20.32 25.95 28.85
C ALA A 907 -19.16 24.97 29.07
N TYR A 908 -19.00 24.47 30.29
CA TYR A 908 -17.98 23.47 30.61
C TYR A 908 -18.26 22.12 29.95
N LEU A 909 -19.52 21.69 29.91
CA LEU A 909 -19.94 20.46 29.22
C LEU A 909 -19.58 20.47 27.72
N THR A 910 -19.75 21.62 27.06
CA THR A 910 -19.46 21.75 25.62
C THR A 910 -17.97 21.91 25.32
N LEU A 911 -17.28 22.78 26.05
CA LEU A 911 -15.90 23.14 25.74
C LEU A 911 -14.87 22.10 26.21
N TYR A 912 -15.20 21.25 27.19
CA TYR A 912 -14.28 20.23 27.69
C TYR A 912 -13.71 19.34 26.58
N ASN A 913 -14.60 18.80 25.73
CA ASN A 913 -14.24 17.84 24.69
C ASN A 913 -13.84 18.50 23.35
N ILE A 914 -14.20 19.77 23.13
CA ILE A 914 -13.91 20.49 21.88
C ILE A 914 -12.64 21.33 21.98
N SER A 915 -12.38 21.97 23.13
CA SER A 915 -11.33 22.98 23.27
C SER A 915 -10.35 22.68 24.40
N PHE A 916 -10.83 22.51 25.64
CA PHE A 916 -9.92 22.40 26.80
C PHE A 916 -8.99 21.20 26.70
N THR A 917 -9.47 20.03 26.29
CA THR A 917 -8.66 18.80 26.34
C THR A 917 -8.37 18.14 24.98
N SER A 918 -8.79 18.76 23.87
CA SER A 918 -8.69 18.18 22.52
C SER A 918 -7.38 18.50 21.80
N LEU A 919 -6.92 19.75 21.86
CA LEU A 919 -5.70 20.18 21.18
C LEU A 919 -4.44 19.53 21.76
N PRO A 920 -4.25 19.44 23.10
CA PRO A 920 -3.06 18.79 23.65
C PRO A 920 -2.91 17.34 23.19
N ILE A 921 -3.99 16.56 23.20
CA ILE A 921 -3.95 15.16 22.78
C ILE A 921 -3.76 14.98 21.26
N LEU A 922 -4.34 15.88 20.45
CA LEU A 922 -4.12 15.86 19.00
C LEU A 922 -2.65 16.07 18.67
N LEU A 923 -2.03 17.10 19.25
CA LEU A 923 -0.63 17.45 18.97
C LEU A 923 0.34 16.43 19.58
N TYR A 924 0.06 15.94 20.79
CA TYR A 924 0.75 14.78 21.35
C TYR A 924 0.78 13.62 20.35
N SER A 925 -0.39 13.21 19.86
CA SER A 925 -0.52 12.08 18.94
C SER A 925 0.08 12.32 17.55
N LEU A 926 0.48 13.55 17.22
CA LEU A 926 1.21 13.86 15.98
C LEU A 926 2.72 13.84 16.20
N MET A 927 3.18 14.41 17.31
CA MET A 927 4.61 14.69 17.55
C MET A 927 5.32 13.62 18.39
N GLU A 928 4.58 12.75 19.08
CA GLU A 928 5.16 11.82 20.06
C GLU A 928 6.17 10.86 19.42
N GLN A 929 7.32 10.68 20.10
CA GLN A 929 8.38 9.77 19.70
C GLN A 929 8.96 9.09 20.96
N HIS A 930 8.30 8.02 21.39
CA HIS A 930 8.75 7.26 22.56
C HIS A 930 10.13 6.60 22.37
N VAL A 931 10.57 6.37 21.12
CA VAL A 931 11.91 5.89 20.75
C VAL A 931 12.38 6.68 19.52
N SER A 932 13.68 6.97 19.40
CA SER A 932 14.22 7.66 18.23
C SER A 932 14.12 6.81 16.95
N ALA A 933 13.89 7.47 15.82
CA ALA A 933 13.77 6.81 14.52
C ALA A 933 14.98 5.91 14.17
N ASP A 934 16.20 6.34 14.48
CA ASP A 934 17.41 5.56 14.20
C ASP A 934 17.52 4.29 15.05
N THR A 935 17.02 4.34 16.29
CA THR A 935 16.99 3.16 17.15
C THR A 935 16.01 2.14 16.60
N LEU A 936 14.82 2.57 16.17
CA LEU A 936 13.81 1.68 15.57
C LEU A 936 14.32 1.02 14.27
N LYS A 937 15.10 1.73 13.45
CA LYS A 937 15.74 1.14 12.27
C LYS A 937 16.84 0.11 12.62
N ARG A 938 17.62 0.37 13.68
CA ARG A 938 18.74 -0.49 14.11
C ARG A 938 18.28 -1.75 14.83
N GLU A 939 17.18 -1.67 15.57
CA GLU A 939 16.62 -2.77 16.37
C GLU A 939 15.21 -3.15 15.88
N PRO A 940 15.07 -3.85 14.74
CA PRO A 940 13.77 -4.22 14.17
C PRO A 940 12.90 -5.08 15.10
N SER A 941 13.48 -5.77 16.06
CA SER A 941 12.74 -6.62 17.02
C SER A 941 11.72 -5.84 17.85
N LEU A 942 11.88 -4.52 17.98
CA LEU A 942 10.93 -3.66 18.70
C LEU A 942 9.53 -3.62 18.07
N TYR A 943 9.43 -3.91 16.77
CA TYR A 943 8.14 -4.04 16.09
C TYR A 943 7.25 -5.13 16.72
N ARG A 944 7.87 -6.17 17.31
CA ARG A 944 7.15 -7.29 17.95
C ARG A 944 6.42 -6.88 19.23
N ASP A 945 6.87 -5.81 19.90
CA ASP A 945 6.21 -5.29 21.11
C ASP A 945 4.83 -4.70 20.76
N VAL A 946 4.69 -4.16 19.54
CA VAL A 946 3.51 -3.47 19.04
C VAL A 946 2.58 -4.40 18.25
N ALA A 947 3.11 -5.47 17.66
CA ALA A 947 2.36 -6.43 16.86
C ALA A 947 1.15 -7.07 17.61
N LYS A 948 0.19 -7.59 16.84
CA LYS A 948 -1.04 -8.23 17.34
C LYS A 948 -1.83 -7.33 18.29
N ASN A 949 -1.93 -6.07 17.89
CA ASN A 949 -2.71 -5.01 18.51
C ASN A 949 -2.49 -4.92 20.03
N ALA A 950 -1.23 -4.96 20.49
CA ALA A 950 -0.88 -5.10 21.91
C ALA A 950 -1.46 -4.01 22.82
N LEU A 951 -1.44 -2.75 22.38
CA LEU A 951 -1.83 -1.59 23.19
C LEU A 951 -3.35 -1.39 23.29
N LEU A 952 -4.11 -1.97 22.36
CA LEU A 952 -5.59 -1.93 22.36
C LEU A 952 -6.20 -3.27 22.73
N ARG A 953 -5.47 -4.15 23.44
CA ARG A 953 -6.08 -5.35 24.02
C ARG A 953 -6.97 -4.99 25.21
N TRP A 954 -7.91 -5.87 25.52
CA TRP A 954 -8.83 -5.75 26.65
C TRP A 954 -8.16 -5.44 27.99
N ARG A 955 -6.96 -5.97 28.25
CA ARG A 955 -6.23 -5.71 29.50
C ARG A 955 -5.86 -4.23 29.67
N ALA A 956 -5.36 -3.60 28.60
CA ALA A 956 -5.01 -2.18 28.62
C ALA A 956 -6.28 -1.33 28.75
N PHE A 957 -7.31 -1.63 27.96
CA PHE A 957 -8.59 -0.93 28.00
C PHE A 957 -9.25 -0.94 29.39
N ILE A 958 -9.29 -2.09 30.05
CA ILE A 958 -9.88 -2.23 31.40
C ILE A 958 -9.05 -1.44 32.42
N TYR A 959 -7.71 -1.47 32.32
CA TYR A 959 -6.84 -0.66 33.19
C TYR A 959 -7.14 0.83 33.08
N TRP A 960 -7.17 1.39 31.87
CA TRP A 960 -7.46 2.81 31.65
C TRP A 960 -8.86 3.19 32.13
N THR A 961 -9.84 2.31 31.93
CA THR A 961 -11.21 2.51 32.43
C THR A 961 -11.25 2.55 33.96
N PHE A 962 -10.60 1.60 34.62
CA PHE A 962 -10.56 1.53 36.09
C PHE A 962 -9.81 2.72 36.69
N LEU A 963 -8.69 3.12 36.08
CA LEU A 963 -7.95 4.32 36.48
C LEU A 963 -8.85 5.57 36.38
N GLY A 964 -9.61 5.71 35.30
CA GLY A 964 -10.53 6.84 35.15
C GLY A 964 -11.68 6.85 36.16
N VAL A 965 -12.17 5.67 36.58
CA VAL A 965 -13.17 5.56 37.66
C VAL A 965 -12.53 5.93 39.00
N PHE A 966 -11.32 5.46 39.29
CA PHE A 966 -10.59 5.81 40.51
C PHE A 966 -10.39 7.33 40.62
N ASP A 967 -9.85 7.96 39.57
CA ASP A 967 -9.61 9.41 39.54
C ASP A 967 -10.92 10.18 39.72
N ALA A 968 -12.00 9.77 39.05
CA ALA A 968 -13.32 10.37 39.22
C ALA A 968 -13.86 10.29 40.66
N VAL A 969 -13.66 9.15 41.33
CA VAL A 969 -14.04 8.96 42.74
C VAL A 969 -13.24 9.91 43.63
N VAL A 970 -11.92 10.04 43.39
CA VAL A 970 -11.07 10.99 44.12
C VAL A 970 -11.51 12.44 43.89
N PHE A 971 -11.83 12.83 42.66
CA PHE A 971 -12.30 14.19 42.35
C PHE A 971 -13.59 14.53 43.11
N PHE A 972 -14.56 13.62 43.06
CA PHE A 972 -15.88 13.85 43.66
C PHE A 972 -15.84 13.81 45.19
N PHE A 973 -15.37 12.70 45.77
CA PHE A 973 -15.35 12.55 47.22
C PHE A 973 -14.31 13.44 47.89
N GLY A 974 -13.20 13.72 47.21
CA GLY A 974 -12.21 14.69 47.67
C GLY A 974 -12.79 16.10 47.82
N ALA A 975 -13.55 16.57 46.82
CA ALA A 975 -14.27 17.83 46.92
C ALA A 975 -15.41 17.76 47.95
N TYR A 976 -16.12 16.63 48.06
CA TYR A 976 -17.21 16.44 49.01
C TYR A 976 -16.73 16.58 50.45
N PHE A 977 -15.64 15.91 50.83
CA PHE A 977 -15.06 16.03 52.17
C PHE A 977 -14.49 17.41 52.45
N LEU A 978 -14.03 18.15 51.44
CA LEU A 978 -13.61 19.54 51.61
C LEU A 978 -14.79 20.46 51.96
N PHE A 979 -15.99 20.16 51.44
CA PHE A 979 -17.20 20.96 51.60
C PHE A 979 -18.05 20.56 52.83
N ASP A 980 -17.69 19.49 53.53
CA ASP A 980 -18.31 19.11 54.81
C ASP A 980 -18.15 20.24 55.86
N ASN A 981 -17.05 20.99 55.77
CA ASN A 981 -16.89 22.25 56.49
C ASN A 981 -17.61 23.38 55.74
N THR A 982 -18.63 23.97 56.36
CA THR A 982 -19.50 25.00 55.76
C THR A 982 -18.83 26.35 55.49
N ILE A 983 -17.66 26.61 56.09
CA ILE A 983 -16.91 27.87 55.97
C ILE A 983 -15.52 27.59 55.38
N VAL A 984 -15.43 27.65 54.05
CA VAL A 984 -14.17 27.38 53.31
C VAL A 984 -13.45 28.68 52.93
N THR A 985 -14.12 29.83 53.00
CA THR A 985 -13.52 31.14 52.72
C THR A 985 -13.09 31.85 54.01
N SER A 986 -11.98 32.60 53.95
CA SER A 986 -11.53 33.46 55.06
C SER A 986 -12.55 34.54 55.43
N ASN A 987 -13.48 34.84 54.52
CA ASN A 987 -14.47 35.91 54.65
C ASN A 987 -15.80 35.42 55.24
N GLY A 988 -15.89 34.15 55.63
CA GLY A 988 -17.10 33.57 56.23
C GLY A 988 -18.22 33.24 55.24
N GLN A 989 -18.00 33.39 53.94
CA GLN A 989 -18.99 33.10 52.90
C GLN A 989 -19.05 31.60 52.59
N MET A 990 -20.27 31.11 52.37
CA MET A 990 -20.54 29.72 51.99
C MET A 990 -20.38 29.52 50.47
N PHE A 991 -20.05 28.29 50.08
CA PHE A 991 -19.97 27.90 48.67
C PHE A 991 -21.26 27.22 48.20
N GLY A 992 -21.67 27.55 46.98
CA GLY A 992 -22.82 26.94 46.32
C GLY A 992 -22.46 25.68 45.53
N ASN A 993 -23.48 25.05 44.95
CA ASN A 993 -23.34 23.87 44.09
C ASN A 993 -22.49 24.14 42.83
N TRP A 994 -22.61 25.31 42.20
CA TRP A 994 -21.81 25.68 41.04
C TRP A 994 -20.33 25.86 41.39
N THR A 995 -20.02 26.35 42.60
CA THR A 995 -18.65 26.41 43.12
C THR A 995 -18.08 25.01 43.34
N PHE A 996 -18.88 24.10 43.91
CA PHE A 996 -18.51 22.69 44.04
C PHE A 996 -18.22 22.04 42.68
N GLY A 997 -19.13 22.21 41.71
CA GLY A 997 -18.95 21.70 40.34
C GLY A 997 -17.71 22.28 39.66
N THR A 998 -17.43 23.57 39.86
CA THR A 998 -16.25 24.25 39.31
C THR A 998 -14.95 23.76 39.94
N LEU A 999 -14.95 23.44 41.25
CA LEU A 999 -13.80 22.85 41.93
C LEU A 999 -13.49 21.46 41.36
N VAL A 1000 -14.50 20.58 41.29
CA VAL A 1000 -14.35 19.23 40.71
C VAL A 1000 -13.86 19.33 39.26
N PHE A 1001 -14.42 20.26 38.48
CA PHE A 1001 -14.01 20.47 37.09
C PHE A 1001 -12.58 21.00 36.95
N THR A 1002 -12.14 21.89 37.85
CA THR A 1002 -10.76 22.40 37.87
C THR A 1002 -9.78 21.25 38.12
N VAL A 1003 -10.03 20.44 39.16
CA VAL A 1003 -9.21 19.27 39.47
C VAL A 1003 -9.18 18.28 38.30
N LEU A 1004 -10.33 18.05 37.66
CA LEU A 1004 -10.44 17.20 36.47
C LEU A 1004 -9.55 17.70 35.32
N VAL A 1005 -9.70 18.96 34.89
CA VAL A 1005 -8.98 19.52 33.73
C VAL A 1005 -7.46 19.49 33.97
N PHE A 1006 -7.02 19.85 35.16
CA PHE A 1006 -5.61 19.78 35.53
C PHE A 1006 -5.10 18.33 35.56
N THR A 1007 -5.83 17.40 36.19
CA THR A 1007 -5.39 16.01 36.32
C THR A 1007 -5.27 15.33 34.96
N VAL A 1008 -6.28 15.44 34.08
CA VAL A 1008 -6.21 14.79 32.76
C VAL A 1008 -5.10 15.38 31.88
N THR A 1009 -4.87 16.69 31.96
CA THR A 1009 -3.81 17.36 31.18
C THR A 1009 -2.42 17.03 31.71
N LEU A 1010 -2.24 16.98 33.03
CA LEU A 1010 -0.99 16.54 33.65
C LEU A 1010 -0.73 15.04 33.47
N LYS A 1011 -1.78 14.22 33.41
CA LYS A 1011 -1.67 12.80 33.04
C LYS A 1011 -1.08 12.65 31.63
N LEU A 1012 -1.53 13.46 30.68
CA LEU A 1012 -0.96 13.48 29.33
C LEU A 1012 0.51 13.94 29.34
N ALA A 1013 0.84 14.96 30.14
CA ALA A 1013 2.23 15.38 30.34
C ALA A 1013 3.11 14.24 30.89
N LEU A 1014 2.59 13.42 31.81
CA LEU A 1014 3.30 12.25 32.34
C LEU A 1014 3.46 11.10 31.33
N ASP A 1015 2.61 11.02 30.31
CA ASP A 1015 2.72 10.04 29.22
C ASP A 1015 3.65 10.52 28.10
N THR A 1016 3.93 11.82 28.02
CA THR A 1016 4.83 12.42 27.02
C THR A 1016 6.28 12.01 27.24
N HIS A 1017 6.83 11.23 26.31
CA HIS A 1017 8.24 10.88 26.29
C HIS A 1017 9.08 11.90 25.52
N TYR A 1018 8.54 12.46 24.42
CA TYR A 1018 9.24 13.44 23.59
C TYR A 1018 8.70 14.87 23.79
N TRP A 1019 9.38 15.64 24.64
CA TRP A 1019 9.01 17.03 24.95
C TRP A 1019 9.54 18.01 23.89
N THR A 1020 8.63 18.51 23.06
CA THR A 1020 8.89 19.57 22.08
C THR A 1020 8.34 20.92 22.56
N TRP A 1021 8.78 22.02 21.93
CA TRP A 1021 8.20 23.35 22.20
C TRP A 1021 6.69 23.39 21.91
N ILE A 1022 6.22 22.62 20.92
CA ILE A 1022 4.79 22.50 20.57
C ILE A 1022 4.03 21.84 21.72
N ASN A 1023 4.55 20.73 22.25
CA ASN A 1023 3.92 20.03 23.37
C ASN A 1023 3.82 20.93 24.61
N HIS A 1024 4.89 21.67 24.94
CA HIS A 1024 4.86 22.66 26.02
C HIS A 1024 3.81 23.75 25.77
N PHE A 1025 3.81 24.35 24.58
CA PHE A 1025 2.88 25.42 24.24
C PHE A 1025 1.42 24.95 24.33
N MET A 1026 1.11 23.75 23.85
CA MET A 1026 -0.27 23.25 23.83
C MET A 1026 -0.75 22.78 25.21
N ILE A 1027 0.06 22.04 25.96
CA ILE A 1027 -0.32 21.55 27.30
C ILE A 1027 -0.53 22.73 28.26
N TRP A 1028 0.46 23.62 28.37
CA TRP A 1028 0.37 24.78 29.26
C TRP A 1028 -0.61 25.84 28.75
N GLY A 1029 -0.67 26.02 27.42
CA GLY A 1029 -1.62 26.91 26.77
C GLY A 1029 -3.07 26.49 26.98
N SER A 1030 -3.36 25.19 26.98
CA SER A 1030 -4.70 24.66 27.31
C SER A 1030 -5.11 24.96 28.77
N LEU A 1031 -4.21 24.72 29.73
CA LEU A 1031 -4.48 25.03 31.14
C LEU A 1031 -4.68 26.54 31.37
N LEU A 1032 -3.83 27.36 30.75
CA LEU A 1032 -3.97 28.82 30.78
C LEU A 1032 -5.29 29.26 30.14
N PHE A 1033 -5.63 28.69 28.98
CA PHE A 1033 -6.88 28.98 28.29
C PHE A 1033 -8.11 28.64 29.14
N TYR A 1034 -8.09 27.50 29.85
CA TYR A 1034 -9.15 27.15 30.79
C TYR A 1034 -9.32 28.18 31.92
N ILE A 1035 -8.21 28.61 32.54
CA ILE A 1035 -8.24 29.64 33.59
C ILE A 1035 -8.81 30.94 33.02
N VAL A 1036 -8.25 31.44 31.92
CA VAL A 1036 -8.69 32.69 31.28
C VAL A 1036 -10.16 32.62 30.88
N PHE A 1037 -10.58 31.52 30.25
CA PHE A 1037 -11.98 31.32 29.89
C PHE A 1037 -12.90 31.34 31.12
N SER A 1038 -12.53 30.66 32.20
CA SER A 1038 -13.34 30.61 33.42
C SER A 1038 -13.43 31.97 34.12
N LEU A 1039 -12.36 32.78 34.08
CA LEU A 1039 -12.37 34.16 34.57
C LEU A 1039 -13.28 35.06 33.71
N LEU A 1040 -13.23 34.95 32.39
CA LEU A 1040 -14.06 35.74 31.48
C LEU A 1040 -15.54 35.33 31.53
N TRP A 1041 -15.81 34.03 31.52
CA TRP A 1041 -17.16 33.47 31.59
C TRP A 1041 -17.85 33.80 32.92
N GLY A 1042 -17.12 33.71 34.04
CA GLY A 1042 -17.64 34.04 35.36
C GLY A 1042 -17.58 35.53 35.72
N GLY A 1043 -16.73 36.33 35.06
CA GLY A 1043 -16.53 37.75 35.37
C GLY A 1043 -17.46 38.71 34.60
N ILE A 1044 -17.89 38.33 33.39
CA ILE A 1044 -18.72 39.16 32.52
C ILE A 1044 -20.20 38.77 32.62
N ILE A 1045 -21.07 39.78 32.76
CA ILE A 1045 -22.52 39.65 32.69
C ILE A 1045 -22.92 39.60 31.21
N TRP A 1046 -23.17 38.40 30.68
CA TRP A 1046 -23.49 38.20 29.27
C TRP A 1046 -24.98 38.50 28.97
N PRO A 1047 -25.30 39.42 28.02
CA PRO A 1047 -26.68 39.81 27.73
C PRO A 1047 -27.54 38.72 27.06
N PHE A 1048 -26.91 37.75 26.40
CA PHE A 1048 -27.61 36.67 25.69
C PHE A 1048 -27.95 35.46 26.59
N LEU A 1049 -27.50 35.46 27.85
CA LEU A 1049 -27.80 34.39 28.80
C LEU A 1049 -29.07 34.72 29.59
N ASN A 1050 -30.07 33.84 29.50
CA ASN A 1050 -31.31 33.98 30.26
C ASN A 1050 -31.11 33.84 31.79
N TYR A 1051 -30.02 33.18 32.24
CA TYR A 1051 -29.69 32.97 33.66
C TYR A 1051 -28.19 33.07 33.92
N GLN A 1052 -27.77 33.88 34.88
CA GLN A 1052 -26.35 34.13 35.20
C GLN A 1052 -25.86 33.31 36.40
N ARG A 1053 -25.89 31.98 36.26
CA ARG A 1053 -25.61 31.03 37.35
C ARG A 1053 -24.13 30.93 37.74
N MET A 1054 -23.21 31.31 36.84
CA MET A 1054 -21.77 31.22 37.03
C MET A 1054 -21.11 32.55 37.42
N TYR A 1055 -21.90 33.62 37.63
CA TYR A 1055 -21.35 34.94 37.94
C TYR A 1055 -20.54 34.90 39.25
N TYR A 1056 -19.28 35.34 39.16
CA TYR A 1056 -18.30 35.39 40.25
C TYR A 1056 -17.90 34.06 40.91
N VAL A 1057 -18.43 32.92 40.46
CA VAL A 1057 -18.19 31.58 41.05
C VAL A 1057 -16.71 31.20 41.03
N PHE A 1058 -16.04 31.37 39.89
CA PHE A 1058 -14.63 31.00 39.73
C PHE A 1058 -13.71 31.91 40.56
N MET A 1059 -13.98 33.21 40.60
CA MET A 1059 -13.22 34.18 41.43
C MET A 1059 -13.33 33.86 42.92
N GLN A 1060 -14.54 33.53 43.39
CA GLN A 1060 -14.78 33.18 44.79
C GLN A 1060 -14.04 31.89 45.18
N MET A 1061 -13.98 30.90 44.29
CA MET A 1061 -13.20 29.68 44.50
C MET A 1061 -11.69 29.97 44.59
N LEU A 1062 -11.12 30.76 43.66
CA LEU A 1062 -9.69 31.10 43.66
C LEU A 1062 -9.29 31.98 44.83
N SER A 1063 -10.22 32.72 45.43
CA SER A 1063 -9.96 33.54 46.61
C SER A 1063 -9.80 32.71 47.89
N SER A 1064 -10.13 31.41 47.88
CA SER A 1064 -10.02 30.51 49.05
C SER A 1064 -8.68 29.76 49.07
N GLY A 1065 -7.88 29.97 50.12
CA GLY A 1065 -6.66 29.20 50.37
C GLY A 1065 -6.86 27.69 50.51
N PRO A 1066 -7.85 27.21 51.29
CA PRO A 1066 -8.19 25.79 51.37
C PRO A 1066 -8.54 25.15 50.01
N ALA A 1067 -9.19 25.90 49.11
CA ALA A 1067 -9.49 25.40 47.78
C ALA A 1067 -8.22 25.10 46.97
N TRP A 1068 -7.19 25.96 47.03
CA TRP A 1068 -5.90 25.72 46.36
C TRP A 1068 -5.17 24.49 46.92
N LEU A 1069 -5.11 24.35 48.25
CA LEU A 1069 -4.51 23.17 48.89
C LEU A 1069 -5.26 21.90 48.51
N GLY A 1070 -6.60 21.96 48.48
CA GLY A 1070 -7.46 20.88 48.01
C GLY A 1070 -7.16 20.51 46.55
N ILE A 1071 -7.05 21.48 45.65
CA ILE A 1071 -6.74 21.24 44.23
C ILE A 1071 -5.39 20.52 44.09
N ILE A 1072 -4.33 21.03 44.73
CA ILE A 1072 -2.99 20.42 44.65
C ILE A 1072 -2.99 19.00 45.25
N LEU A 1073 -3.63 18.81 46.40
CA LEU A 1073 -3.73 17.51 47.05
C LEU A 1073 -4.47 16.50 46.17
N LEU A 1074 -5.62 16.88 45.61
CA LEU A 1074 -6.42 15.96 44.80
C LEU A 1074 -5.72 15.59 43.49
N ILE A 1075 -5.03 16.53 42.84
CA ILE A 1075 -4.21 16.24 41.67
C ILE A 1075 -3.10 15.23 42.02
N THR A 1076 -2.37 15.46 43.11
CA THR A 1076 -1.26 14.57 43.52
C THR A 1076 -1.75 13.17 43.88
N VAL A 1077 -2.84 13.04 44.63
CA VAL A 1077 -3.44 11.75 44.99
C VAL A 1077 -3.94 11.00 43.76
N SER A 1078 -4.52 11.71 42.78
CA SER A 1078 -5.04 11.08 41.55
C SER A 1078 -3.90 10.57 40.65
N LEU A 1079 -2.81 11.32 40.50
CA LEU A 1079 -1.70 10.92 39.63
C LEU A 1079 -0.76 9.88 40.27
N LEU A 1080 -0.75 9.76 41.60
CA LEU A 1080 0.18 8.90 42.33
C LEU A 1080 0.13 7.42 41.92
N PRO A 1081 -1.05 6.75 41.76
CA PRO A 1081 -1.10 5.34 41.37
C PRO A 1081 -0.47 5.07 40.01
N ASP A 1082 -0.66 5.96 39.03
CA ASP A 1082 -0.07 5.79 37.69
C ASP A 1082 1.44 5.96 37.72
N VAL A 1083 1.94 6.96 38.47
CA VAL A 1083 3.38 7.16 38.69
C VAL A 1083 4.01 5.95 39.38
N LEU A 1084 3.40 5.45 40.45
CA LEU A 1084 3.89 4.26 41.17
C LEU A 1084 3.92 3.03 40.26
N LYS A 1085 2.86 2.80 39.47
CA LYS A 1085 2.81 1.70 38.51
C LYS A 1085 3.94 1.81 37.48
N LYS A 1086 4.13 2.99 36.87
CA LYS A 1086 5.18 3.20 35.86
C LYS A 1086 6.57 2.92 36.44
N VAL A 1087 6.85 3.43 37.64
CA VAL A 1087 8.15 3.20 38.31
C VAL A 1087 8.35 1.71 38.64
N LEU A 1088 7.36 1.07 39.26
CA LEU A 1088 7.45 -0.34 39.66
C LEU A 1088 7.53 -1.28 38.46
N CYS A 1089 6.70 -1.10 37.43
CA CYS A 1089 6.73 -1.92 36.23
C CYS A 1089 8.06 -1.77 35.49
N ARG A 1090 8.59 -0.55 35.36
CA ARG A 1090 9.86 -0.31 34.69
C ARG A 1090 11.05 -0.94 35.43
N GLN A 1091 10.97 -1.04 36.76
CA GLN A 1091 12.02 -1.66 37.57
C GLN A 1091 11.91 -3.19 37.64
N LEU A 1092 10.70 -3.74 37.77
CA LEU A 1092 10.46 -5.18 37.99
C LEU A 1092 10.28 -5.96 36.69
N TRP A 1093 9.61 -5.38 35.70
CA TRP A 1093 9.25 -6.04 34.43
C TRP A 1093 9.44 -5.10 33.22
N PRO A 1094 10.67 -4.65 32.93
CA PRO A 1094 10.92 -3.73 31.82
C PRO A 1094 10.62 -4.39 30.47
N THR A 1095 9.83 -3.69 29.66
CA THR A 1095 9.59 -4.00 28.25
C THR A 1095 10.90 -3.95 27.44
N ALA A 1096 10.94 -4.59 26.27
CA ALA A 1096 12.15 -4.55 25.43
C ALA A 1096 12.49 -3.10 25.03
N THR A 1097 11.46 -2.32 24.71
CA THR A 1097 11.54 -0.88 24.49
C THR A 1097 12.21 -0.13 25.65
N GLU A 1098 11.77 -0.34 26.89
CA GLU A 1098 12.34 0.34 28.07
C GLU A 1098 13.80 -0.06 28.33
N ARG A 1099 14.18 -1.32 28.09
CA ARG A 1099 15.58 -1.77 28.23
C ARG A 1099 16.50 -1.05 27.25
N ILE A 1100 16.05 -0.87 26.02
CA ILE A 1100 16.81 -0.16 24.99
C ILE A 1100 16.93 1.33 25.33
N GLN A 1101 15.86 1.98 25.80
CA GLN A 1101 15.91 3.37 26.26
C GLN A 1101 16.96 3.58 27.37
N VAL A 1102 17.02 2.67 28.35
CA VAL A 1102 18.02 2.73 29.44
C VAL A 1102 19.44 2.56 28.86
N THR A 1103 19.64 1.61 27.95
CA THR A 1103 20.93 1.35 27.31
C THR A 1103 21.44 2.56 26.53
N ILE A 1104 20.55 3.24 25.79
CA ILE A 1104 20.87 4.45 25.04
C ILE A 1104 21.25 5.59 25.98
N PHE A 1105 20.50 5.80 27.06
CA PHE A 1105 20.78 6.84 28.04
C PHE A 1105 22.19 6.68 28.64
N PHE A 1106 22.58 5.47 29.04
CA PHE A 1106 23.94 5.19 29.51
C PHE A 1106 25.00 5.37 28.42
N ARG A 1107 24.70 5.03 27.16
CA ARG A 1107 25.62 5.22 26.04
C ARG A 1107 25.86 6.69 25.72
N VAL A 1108 24.82 7.53 25.80
CA VAL A 1108 24.91 8.99 25.63
C VAL A 1108 25.78 9.58 26.73
N ILE A 1109 25.54 9.22 28.00
CA ILE A 1109 26.35 9.68 29.14
C ILE A 1109 27.82 9.28 28.98
N ARG A 1110 28.10 8.08 28.46
CA ARG A 1110 29.48 7.60 28.21
C ARG A 1110 30.18 8.36 27.08
N ASN A 1111 29.44 8.76 26.05
CA ASN A 1111 29.97 9.48 24.90
C ASN A 1111 30.14 10.99 25.14
N THR A 1112 29.41 11.60 26.07
CA THR A 1112 29.51 13.05 26.34
C THR A 1112 30.73 13.46 27.19
N GLY A 1113 31.55 12.52 27.65
CA GLY A 1113 32.77 12.81 28.42
C GLY A 1113 32.50 13.47 29.79
N PRO A 1114 33.48 13.48 30.72
CA PRO A 1114 33.28 13.95 32.09
C PRO A 1114 33.15 15.48 32.27
N ALA A 1115 33.10 16.26 31.19
CA ALA A 1115 33.21 17.73 31.26
C ALA A 1115 31.91 18.47 31.65
N VAL A 1116 30.76 17.78 31.80
CA VAL A 1116 29.46 18.41 32.12
C VAL A 1116 28.66 17.59 33.14
N LEU A 1117 29.29 17.17 34.23
CA LEU A 1117 28.57 16.57 35.37
C LEU A 1117 28.81 17.41 36.65
N PRO A 1118 27.75 17.84 37.37
CA PRO A 1118 27.92 18.45 38.68
C PRO A 1118 28.49 17.41 39.67
N GLY A 1119 29.42 17.83 40.52
CA GLY A 1119 30.30 17.00 41.36
C GLY A 1119 29.66 16.06 42.40
N ALA A 1120 28.35 15.81 42.36
CA ALA A 1120 27.65 14.90 43.27
C ALA A 1120 27.61 13.44 42.78
N LEU A 1121 28.00 13.14 41.53
CA LEU A 1121 27.97 11.78 40.95
C LEU A 1121 29.32 11.07 40.94
N GLN A 1122 30.38 11.67 41.49
CA GLN A 1122 31.72 11.09 41.51
C GLN A 1122 31.96 10.04 42.61
N SER A 1123 31.09 9.91 43.61
CA SER A 1123 31.36 9.08 44.80
C SER A 1123 30.76 7.67 44.81
N THR A 1124 30.03 7.23 43.76
CA THR A 1124 29.35 5.92 43.76
C THR A 1124 29.74 4.97 42.61
N ALA A 1125 30.79 5.28 41.85
CA ALA A 1125 31.33 4.35 40.87
C ALA A 1125 32.48 3.52 41.48
N PRO A 1126 32.17 2.34 42.06
CA PRO A 1126 32.83 1.14 41.55
C PRO A 1126 31.91 -0.09 41.53
N CYS A 1127 31.55 -0.58 40.33
CA CYS A 1127 31.31 -1.99 39.96
C CYS A 1127 30.37 -2.06 38.74
N ALA A 1128 30.92 -1.89 37.54
CA ALA A 1128 30.20 -2.19 36.30
C ALA A 1128 30.87 -3.30 35.46
N ASP A 1129 31.94 -3.93 35.96
CA ASP A 1129 32.71 -4.93 35.20
C ASP A 1129 32.36 -6.41 35.52
N THR A 1130 31.34 -6.67 36.35
CA THR A 1130 30.94 -8.04 36.72
C THR A 1130 29.46 -8.33 36.44
N TRP A 1131 29.01 -8.12 35.20
CA TRP A 1131 27.67 -8.50 34.74
C TRP A 1131 27.64 -9.70 33.76
N HIS A 1132 28.73 -10.46 33.66
CA HIS A 1132 28.77 -11.67 32.83
C HIS A 1132 28.68 -13.01 33.57
N HIS A 1133 28.80 -13.06 34.90
CA HIS A 1133 28.54 -14.27 35.66
C HIS A 1133 28.09 -13.88 37.07
N ILE A 1134 26.88 -14.28 37.48
CA ILE A 1134 26.51 -14.79 38.81
C ILE A 1134 24.98 -15.03 38.83
N LYS A 1135 24.58 -16.30 38.93
CA LYS A 1135 23.26 -16.74 39.40
C LYS A 1135 23.26 -16.66 40.93
N GLY A 1136 22.19 -16.14 41.54
CA GLY A 1136 21.86 -16.52 42.93
C GLY A 1136 21.32 -15.41 43.82
N ARG A 1137 20.22 -15.73 44.52
CA ARG A 1137 19.53 -14.97 45.56
C ARG A 1137 20.49 -14.54 46.70
N SER A 1138 20.89 -13.27 46.78
CA SER A 1138 21.59 -12.75 47.98
C SER A 1138 21.56 -11.21 48.16
N CYS A 1139 20.79 -10.44 47.39
CA CYS A 1139 20.87 -8.96 47.42
C CYS A 1139 19.71 -8.25 48.15
N ILE A 1140 18.85 -8.97 48.89
CA ILE A 1140 17.63 -8.38 49.48
C ILE A 1140 17.91 -7.66 50.82
N GLN A 1141 19.04 -7.92 51.48
CA GLN A 1141 19.24 -7.42 52.85
C GLN A 1141 20.02 -6.10 52.96
N ASN A 1142 20.80 -5.72 51.93
CA ASN A 1142 21.57 -4.47 51.92
C ASN A 1142 20.90 -3.29 51.19
N MET A 1143 19.73 -3.51 50.57
CA MET A 1143 19.02 -2.46 49.82
C MET A 1143 18.01 -1.66 50.68
N LEU A 1144 17.71 -2.12 51.90
CA LEU A 1144 16.72 -1.48 52.78
C LEU A 1144 17.26 -0.28 53.57
N SER A 1145 18.56 0.04 53.53
CA SER A 1145 19.16 1.09 54.37
C SER A 1145 19.46 2.42 53.67
N SER A 1146 19.19 2.59 52.36
CA SER A 1146 19.55 3.82 51.62
C SER A 1146 18.39 4.55 50.92
N ALA A 1147 17.14 4.33 51.34
CA ALA A 1147 15.98 5.03 50.79
C ALA A 1147 15.80 6.40 51.47
N GLY A 1148 16.56 7.40 51.01
CA GLY A 1148 16.41 8.80 51.41
C GLY A 1148 16.09 9.70 50.21
N SER A 1149 14.85 10.20 50.14
CA SER A 1149 14.31 11.30 49.31
C SER A 1149 13.83 11.00 47.86
N PRO A 1150 12.52 11.20 47.55
CA PRO A 1150 11.94 11.03 46.20
C PRO A 1150 11.89 12.31 45.33
N TRP A 1151 12.60 13.39 45.68
CA TRP A 1151 12.41 14.71 45.04
C TRP A 1151 13.39 15.08 43.91
N TYR A 1152 14.36 14.22 43.55
CA TYR A 1152 15.43 14.62 42.63
C TYR A 1152 15.13 14.42 41.13
N LEU A 1153 14.04 13.73 40.74
CA LEU A 1153 13.75 13.44 39.33
C LEU A 1153 12.98 14.55 38.58
N VAL A 1154 12.40 15.54 39.27
CA VAL A 1154 11.56 16.57 38.64
C VAL A 1154 12.37 17.81 38.21
N VAL A 1155 13.56 18.04 38.80
CA VAL A 1155 14.30 19.30 38.61
C VAL A 1155 15.31 19.26 37.45
N VAL A 1156 15.70 18.08 36.95
CA VAL A 1156 16.76 17.97 35.93
C VAL A 1156 16.25 18.19 34.49
N GLN A 1157 14.94 18.20 34.25
CA GLN A 1157 14.38 18.52 32.92
C GLN A 1157 14.42 20.02 32.54
N PHE A 1158 14.70 20.93 33.49
CA PHE A 1158 14.61 22.38 33.24
C PHE A 1158 15.88 23.04 32.65
N LYS A 1159 16.96 22.29 32.37
CA LYS A 1159 18.28 22.90 32.12
C LYS A 1159 18.98 22.65 30.78
N ASN A 1160 18.28 22.14 29.76
CA ASN A 1160 18.85 22.05 28.40
C ASN A 1160 18.03 22.87 27.39
N PHE A 1161 18.11 24.20 27.51
CA PHE A 1161 17.88 25.12 26.40
C PHE A 1161 19.24 25.64 25.93
N LYS A 1162 19.78 25.03 24.86
CA LYS A 1162 20.70 25.72 23.96
C LYS A 1162 19.97 25.80 22.62
N TRP A 1163 19.75 27.03 22.17
CA TRP A 1163 19.29 27.34 20.84
C TRP A 1163 20.44 27.04 19.86
N GLU A 1164 20.23 26.10 18.95
CA GLU A 1164 20.85 26.03 17.63
C GLU A 1164 19.77 25.66 16.61
#